data_AF-A0A1U7CPL1-F1
#
_entry.id   AF-A0A1U7CPL1-F1
#
_cell.length_a   1.000
_cell.length_b   1.000
_cell.length_c   1.000
_cell.angle_alpha   90.00
_cell.angle_beta   90.00
_cell.angle_gamma   90.00
#
_symmetry.space_group_name_H-M   'P 1'
#
loop_
_entity.id
_entity.type
_entity.pdbx_description
1 polymer ?
#
loop_
_entity_poly.entity_id
_entity_poly.type
_entity_poly.pdbx_seq_one_letter_code
_entity_poly.pdbx_strand_id
1 'polypeptide(L)'
;MRLHPLGSSGSPPRLAAILSTAALVGLAWQTVAPAQTTSASAPAPAAAPEKAAKPAPAPGPVDTSPLGRYVAREGLVLYLEFAGLDVHADAWKKTAAYRMLTSTPLGPMLEDVAGQVFDRILESAPNRKLTGAELVTILTQITRRGWVLALNSDSKAARQLRGTLVLRGAAVKENKPLFARLMGSFMGAEAKPKIERKGGRVMVVIPPDAGAPADSGWVWWPEKDDLVVGFFQTSDTVVPSILDGKIPSAVEHPLVVELKKKDGGFTPVLTAFIDPAGCPPGGANPLIQQIAKLDSQAKVKRIDYRWGFEDESLMGVARLVAPKPRQGALAFFDKPAADPKKILPVPDGVEYFASLSLKPEQINELFSDSLGGGPAKAKLDDFIESLRSHSRTDLQKDFLGQLGPRMMVYMAPGGASAVVDEAPAAARPGAAPAPREGDAGAGGMDPSALLKQFSSRLPKPVLVAEVTDPVRFGKALDAVMVEVNRALKAQASEQAAEAAKAVAAAEAARGPGAAPPPERKGRRRDNEPPAPEFRMIPGATAESTKIYMFVVPTSSPTKMFPPGVKPTIRLEGKHVAFSTSPEAARVAIESLHRKSWAPAPDLERSLSKISENTILLLYGDSRETTPTILASLPGTLQTIVNTAIAAGAKADNGMQMQTGLGGPGGPGGPGGPGSQGSNSQAAMMSMMRGPGGPGGPGGRPGGPGFPGSPGFGGNSQQAPGATEASMIQIKVDPAKLPKADDLKALMFPWTFAVIADDESVQFVTRGAFPDLAVGTASTGVASAILMPAVVAARNAARLAQAAKEAKAAEAAGNQPGAPPGGQPGFGGPGRPQPGQPGGGSPGPGRRGRSGG
;
A
#
# COMPACT_ATOMS: atom_id res chain seq x y z
N MET A 1 -23.54 -25.64 36.31
CA MET A 1 -24.31 -24.55 35.68
C MET A 1 -23.74 -24.36 34.28
N ARG A 2 -24.49 -24.79 33.25
CA ARG A 2 -24.06 -24.75 31.84
C ARG A 2 -24.18 -23.32 31.32
N LEU A 3 -23.14 -22.82 30.65
CA LEU A 3 -23.23 -21.63 29.79
C LEU A 3 -23.20 -22.07 28.33
N HIS A 4 -24.25 -21.73 27.59
CA HIS A 4 -24.33 -21.83 26.13
C HIS A 4 -23.49 -20.71 25.46
N PRO A 5 -23.01 -20.91 24.22
CA PRO A 5 -22.30 -19.89 23.48
C PRO A 5 -23.27 -19.00 22.67
N LEU A 6 -23.05 -17.69 22.69
CA LEU A 6 -23.68 -16.74 21.77
C LEU A 6 -22.79 -16.54 20.55
N GLY A 7 -23.38 -16.74 19.38
CA GLY A 7 -22.81 -16.45 18.07
C GLY A 7 -23.09 -15.02 17.58
N SER A 8 -22.60 -14.80 16.36
CA SER A 8 -22.71 -13.63 15.48
C SER A 8 -21.85 -12.42 15.83
N SER A 9 -20.72 -12.31 15.14
CA SER A 9 -19.92 -11.10 15.03
C SER A 9 -20.68 -10.07 14.17
N GLY A 10 -21.38 -9.15 14.83
CA GLY A 10 -21.91 -7.95 14.18
C GLY A 10 -20.78 -7.09 13.64
N SER A 11 -20.82 -6.78 12.34
CA SER A 11 -19.89 -5.83 11.72
C SER A 11 -20.00 -4.46 12.41
N PRO A 12 -18.91 -3.69 12.55
CA PRO A 12 -19.00 -2.32 13.05
C PRO A 12 -19.92 -1.49 12.14
N PRO A 13 -20.60 -0.45 12.67
CA PRO A 13 -21.45 0.41 11.85
C PRO A 13 -20.62 0.98 10.69
N ARG A 14 -21.06 0.71 9.46
CA ARG A 14 -20.35 1.03 8.20
C ARG A 14 -19.84 2.48 8.16
N LEU A 15 -20.55 3.42 8.78
CA LEU A 15 -20.15 4.82 8.85
C LEU A 15 -18.84 5.06 9.61
N ALA A 16 -18.67 4.44 10.79
CA ALA A 16 -17.45 4.60 11.57
C ALA A 16 -16.25 3.96 10.86
N ALA A 17 -16.44 2.81 10.21
CA ALA A 17 -15.40 2.18 9.40
C ALA A 17 -15.06 3.02 8.15
N ILE A 18 -16.06 3.50 7.41
CA ILE A 18 -15.86 4.35 6.22
C ILE A 18 -15.21 5.69 6.59
N LEU A 19 -15.60 6.33 7.69
CA LEU A 19 -15.00 7.59 8.13
C LEU A 19 -13.60 7.40 8.75
N SER A 20 -13.34 6.28 9.43
CA SER A 20 -11.99 5.95 9.93
C SER A 20 -11.04 5.62 8.77
N THR A 21 -11.51 4.86 7.78
CA THR A 21 -10.77 4.60 6.55
C THR A 21 -10.66 5.86 5.71
N ALA A 22 -11.65 6.74 5.64
CA ALA A 22 -11.55 8.03 4.93
C ALA A 22 -10.72 9.08 5.68
N ALA A 23 -10.56 8.99 7.00
CA ALA A 23 -9.62 9.81 7.76
C ALA A 23 -8.19 9.31 7.58
N LEU A 24 -7.96 7.98 7.58
CA LEU A 24 -6.66 7.36 7.29
C LEU A 24 -6.27 7.44 5.81
N VAL A 25 -7.24 7.33 4.90
CA VAL A 25 -7.07 7.54 3.46
C VAL A 25 -7.03 9.03 3.15
N GLY A 26 -7.72 9.90 3.88
CA GLY A 26 -7.59 11.36 3.77
C GLY A 26 -6.23 11.87 4.27
N LEU A 27 -5.59 11.14 5.19
CA LEU A 27 -4.18 11.30 5.52
C LEU A 27 -3.25 10.86 4.36
N ALA A 28 -3.69 9.95 3.48
CA ALA A 28 -2.97 9.47 2.30
C ALA A 28 -3.38 10.15 0.97
N TRP A 29 -4.53 10.81 0.93
CA TRP A 29 -5.15 11.53 -0.18
C TRP A 29 -5.56 12.91 0.35
N GLN A 30 -4.56 13.77 0.45
CA GLN A 30 -4.76 15.18 0.70
C GLN A 30 -5.26 15.81 -0.61
N THR A 31 -6.57 15.83 -0.78
CA THR A 31 -7.22 16.58 -1.87
C THR A 31 -7.14 18.06 -1.53
N VAL A 32 -6.62 18.83 -2.47
CA VAL A 32 -6.48 20.25 -2.31
C VAL A 32 -7.40 20.92 -3.32
N ALA A 33 -8.48 21.52 -2.83
CA ALA A 33 -9.43 22.25 -3.67
C ALA A 33 -8.86 23.64 -3.99
N PRO A 34 -8.83 24.09 -5.27
CA PRO A 34 -8.48 25.46 -5.62
C PRO A 34 -9.56 26.45 -5.13
N ALA A 35 -9.13 27.62 -4.66
CA ALA A 35 -10.04 28.76 -4.51
C ALA A 35 -10.14 29.49 -5.85
N GLN A 36 -11.34 29.63 -6.40
CA GLN A 36 -11.56 30.50 -7.56
C GLN A 36 -11.23 31.95 -7.18
N THR A 37 -10.16 32.47 -7.76
CA THR A 37 -9.89 33.91 -7.87
C THR A 37 -10.07 34.30 -9.33
N THR A 38 -10.98 35.23 -9.59
CA THR A 38 -11.22 35.81 -10.91
C THR A 38 -9.99 36.60 -11.36
N SER A 39 -9.24 36.08 -12.32
CA SER A 39 -8.19 36.81 -13.04
C SER A 39 -8.80 37.61 -14.19
N ALA A 40 -8.65 38.93 -14.15
CA ALA A 40 -8.97 39.81 -15.26
C ALA A 40 -7.93 39.64 -16.37
N SER A 41 -8.35 39.20 -17.56
CA SER A 41 -7.55 39.21 -18.79
C SER A 41 -8.28 40.00 -19.88
N ALA A 42 -7.49 40.69 -20.72
CA ALA A 42 -7.89 41.67 -21.72
C ALA A 42 -8.71 41.06 -22.89
N PRO A 43 -9.49 41.88 -23.64
CA PRO A 43 -10.58 41.37 -24.47
C PRO A 43 -10.13 40.87 -25.85
N ALA A 44 -10.54 39.64 -26.19
CA ALA A 44 -10.65 39.14 -27.56
C ALA A 44 -12.09 39.32 -28.07
N PRO A 45 -12.34 39.44 -29.40
CA PRO A 45 -13.57 40.01 -29.93
C PRO A 45 -14.79 39.07 -29.86
N ALA A 46 -15.94 39.72 -29.74
CA ALA A 46 -17.27 39.23 -29.37
C ALA A 46 -17.78 37.97 -30.09
N ALA A 47 -18.00 36.91 -29.30
CA ALA A 47 -19.08 35.96 -29.52
C ALA A 47 -20.29 36.35 -28.65
N ALA A 48 -21.51 36.09 -29.13
CA ALA A 48 -22.76 36.54 -28.53
C ALA A 48 -22.93 36.13 -27.04
N PRO A 49 -23.56 36.99 -26.20
CA PRO A 49 -23.58 36.80 -24.75
C PRO A 49 -24.56 35.70 -24.35
N GLU A 50 -24.02 34.52 -24.04
CA GLU A 50 -24.70 33.59 -23.15
C GLU A 50 -24.87 34.29 -21.79
N LYS A 51 -26.10 34.32 -21.23
CA LYS A 51 -26.40 35.00 -19.96
C LYS A 51 -25.50 34.43 -18.86
N ALA A 52 -24.39 35.12 -18.58
CA ALA A 52 -23.48 34.79 -17.49
C ALA A 52 -24.28 34.79 -16.18
N ALA A 53 -24.39 33.60 -15.57
CA ALA A 53 -25.00 33.45 -14.26
C ALA A 53 -24.28 34.38 -13.28
N LYS A 54 -25.06 35.20 -12.55
CA LYS A 54 -24.55 36.13 -11.54
C LYS A 54 -23.63 35.35 -10.57
N PRO A 55 -22.38 35.81 -10.32
CA PRO A 55 -21.47 35.13 -9.40
C PRO A 55 -22.14 34.89 -8.07
N ALA A 56 -22.01 33.67 -7.53
CA ALA A 56 -22.55 33.35 -6.22
C ALA A 56 -21.98 34.34 -5.18
N PRO A 57 -22.82 34.91 -4.29
CA PRO A 57 -22.35 35.82 -3.25
C PRO A 57 -21.27 35.13 -2.40
N ALA A 58 -20.26 35.91 -2.01
CA ALA A 58 -19.20 35.41 -1.13
C ALA A 58 -19.83 34.80 0.13
N PRO A 59 -19.40 33.60 0.56
CA PRO A 59 -19.94 32.97 1.75
C PRO A 59 -19.80 33.93 2.94
N GLY A 60 -20.86 34.07 3.73
CA GLY A 60 -20.84 34.89 4.94
C GLY A 60 -19.76 34.42 5.93
N PRO A 61 -19.33 35.30 6.86
CA PRO A 61 -18.32 34.95 7.86
C PRO A 61 -18.80 33.76 8.69
N VAL A 62 -17.97 32.71 8.78
CA VAL A 62 -18.24 31.50 9.58
C VAL A 62 -17.54 31.64 10.93
N ASP A 63 -18.15 31.13 12.00
CA ASP A 63 -17.57 31.10 13.34
C ASP A 63 -16.18 30.43 13.35
N THR A 64 -15.13 31.20 13.69
CA THR A 64 -13.74 30.74 13.72
C THR A 64 -13.32 30.17 15.08
N SER A 65 -14.25 30.06 16.04
CA SER A 65 -13.97 29.50 17.36
C SER A 65 -13.39 28.08 17.27
N PRO A 66 -12.45 27.68 18.14
CA PRO A 66 -11.84 26.36 18.10
C PRO A 66 -12.86 25.21 18.11
N LEU A 67 -12.70 24.22 17.22
CA LEU A 67 -13.63 23.08 17.14
C LEU A 67 -13.52 22.15 18.34
N GLY A 68 -12.40 22.18 19.08
CA GLY A 68 -12.25 21.50 20.36
C GLY A 68 -13.32 21.87 21.41
N ARG A 69 -14.07 22.97 21.22
CA ARG A 69 -15.19 23.36 22.11
C ARG A 69 -16.35 22.35 22.12
N TYR A 70 -16.43 21.49 21.11
CA TYR A 70 -17.44 20.44 21.00
C TYR A 70 -17.01 19.11 21.62
N VAL A 71 -15.74 18.96 21.98
CA VAL A 71 -15.14 17.70 22.41
C VAL A 71 -14.91 17.74 23.91
N ALA A 72 -15.21 16.64 24.61
CA ALA A 72 -14.97 16.56 26.04
C ALA A 72 -13.46 16.51 26.31
N ARG A 73 -13.01 17.26 27.31
CA ARG A 73 -11.61 17.21 27.76
C ARG A 73 -11.23 15.85 28.35
N GLU A 74 -12.12 15.29 29.14
CA GLU A 74 -11.88 14.05 29.89
C GLU A 74 -12.03 12.81 29.01
N GLY A 75 -11.25 11.78 29.33
CA GLY A 75 -11.29 10.48 28.64
C GLY A 75 -10.87 10.54 27.16
N LEU A 76 -10.23 11.61 26.69
CA LEU A 76 -9.91 11.77 25.28
C LEU A 76 -8.86 10.74 24.83
N VAL A 77 -9.26 9.78 23.99
CA VAL A 77 -8.41 8.68 23.49
C VAL A 77 -7.81 9.02 22.13
N LEU A 78 -8.64 9.58 21.25
CA LEU A 78 -8.25 9.99 19.91
C LEU A 78 -8.79 11.40 19.67
N TYR A 79 -7.94 12.27 19.15
CA TYR A 79 -8.30 13.60 18.72
C TYR A 79 -7.71 13.85 17.35
N LEU A 80 -8.49 14.43 16.45
CA LEU A 80 -8.06 14.80 15.12
C LEU A 80 -8.86 16.04 14.72
N GLU A 81 -8.19 17.19 14.68
CA GLU A 81 -8.77 18.46 14.26
C GLU A 81 -8.02 18.98 13.04
N PHE A 82 -8.80 19.41 12.06
CA PHE A 82 -8.32 20.16 10.92
C PHE A 82 -8.97 21.54 10.95
N ALA A 83 -8.18 22.59 11.15
CA ALA A 83 -8.68 23.94 11.38
C ALA A 83 -9.38 24.57 10.15
N GLY A 84 -9.08 24.07 8.95
CA GLY A 84 -9.55 24.60 7.68
C GLY A 84 -8.52 25.48 6.98
N LEU A 85 -8.43 25.38 5.64
CA LEU A 85 -7.51 26.20 4.85
C LEU A 85 -7.83 27.71 4.93
N ASP A 86 -9.10 28.09 5.07
CA ASP A 86 -9.50 29.50 5.12
C ASP A 86 -8.95 30.20 6.39
N VAL A 87 -8.89 29.48 7.53
CA VAL A 87 -8.31 30.01 8.79
C VAL A 87 -6.81 30.25 8.66
N HIS A 88 -6.14 29.55 7.75
CA HIS A 88 -4.71 29.63 7.50
C HIS A 88 -4.39 30.15 6.08
N ALA A 89 -5.28 30.96 5.50
CA ALA A 89 -5.21 31.37 4.10
C ALA A 89 -3.86 32.00 3.71
N ASP A 90 -3.27 32.84 4.58
CA ASP A 90 -1.99 33.50 4.27
C ASP A 90 -0.82 32.54 4.21
N ALA A 91 -0.79 31.52 5.07
CA ALA A 91 0.24 30.49 5.05
C ALA A 91 -0.02 29.51 3.89
N TRP A 92 -1.28 29.16 3.64
CA TRP A 92 -1.70 28.32 2.52
C TRP A 92 -1.27 28.91 1.16
N LYS A 93 -1.53 30.21 0.94
CA LYS A 93 -1.19 30.92 -0.30
C LYS A 93 0.31 30.96 -0.62
N LYS A 94 1.18 30.81 0.39
CA LYS A 94 2.64 30.77 0.22
C LYS A 94 3.14 29.44 -0.30
N THR A 95 2.34 28.38 -0.17
CA THR A 95 2.76 27.03 -0.57
C THR A 95 2.87 26.89 -2.10
N ALA A 96 3.78 26.02 -2.52
CA ALA A 96 3.88 25.57 -3.91
C ALA A 96 2.59 24.86 -4.36
N ALA A 97 1.99 24.04 -3.49
CA ALA A 97 0.73 23.37 -3.77
C ALA A 97 -0.40 24.35 -4.12
N TYR A 98 -0.55 25.45 -3.37
CA TYR A 98 -1.56 26.46 -3.69
C TYR A 98 -1.33 27.05 -5.09
N ARG A 99 -0.09 27.41 -5.41
CA ARG A 99 0.26 27.93 -6.74
C ARG A 99 -0.02 26.90 -7.83
N MET A 100 0.31 25.63 -7.64
CA MET A 100 0.01 24.58 -8.62
C MET A 100 -1.50 24.50 -8.90
N LEU A 101 -2.33 24.58 -7.87
CA LEU A 101 -3.78 24.38 -8.03
C LEU A 101 -4.49 25.61 -8.58
N THR A 102 -3.96 26.80 -8.31
CA THR A 102 -4.63 28.07 -8.67
C THR A 102 -4.00 28.78 -9.86
N SER A 103 -2.70 28.56 -10.10
CA SER A 103 -1.95 29.16 -11.21
C SER A 103 -1.79 28.19 -12.40
N THR A 104 -2.24 26.95 -12.28
CA THR A 104 -2.30 25.98 -13.39
C THR A 104 -3.69 25.35 -13.50
N PRO A 105 -4.02 24.68 -14.62
CA PRO A 105 -5.26 23.93 -14.77
C PRO A 105 -5.43 22.71 -13.84
N LEU A 106 -4.42 22.36 -13.02
CA LEU A 106 -4.44 21.20 -12.14
C LEU A 106 -5.64 21.18 -11.18
N GLY A 107 -6.01 22.32 -10.59
CA GLY A 107 -7.14 22.40 -9.65
C GLY A 107 -8.47 21.94 -10.29
N PRO A 108 -8.93 22.63 -11.35
CA PRO A 108 -10.12 22.21 -12.11
C PRO A 108 -10.06 20.78 -12.64
N MET A 109 -8.87 20.31 -13.06
CA MET A 109 -8.66 18.93 -13.50
C MET A 109 -8.98 17.93 -12.38
N LEU A 110 -8.45 18.16 -11.18
CA LEU A 110 -8.67 17.28 -10.03
C LEU A 110 -10.14 17.26 -9.59
N GLU A 111 -10.84 18.39 -9.66
CA GLU A 111 -12.28 18.47 -9.38
C GLU A 111 -13.10 17.61 -10.35
N ASP A 112 -12.82 17.69 -11.66
CA ASP A 112 -13.49 16.90 -12.69
C ASP A 112 -13.23 15.40 -12.54
N VAL A 113 -11.97 15.02 -12.29
CA VAL A 113 -11.56 13.63 -12.08
C VAL A 113 -12.22 13.07 -10.82
N ALA A 114 -12.16 13.81 -9.71
CA ALA A 114 -12.78 13.39 -8.45
C ALA A 114 -14.29 13.23 -8.60
N GLY A 115 -14.97 14.15 -9.29
CA GLY A 115 -16.39 14.05 -9.59
C GLY A 115 -16.76 12.72 -10.28
N GLN A 116 -16.04 12.38 -11.35
CA GLN A 116 -16.28 11.14 -12.09
C GLN A 116 -15.99 9.87 -11.28
N VAL A 117 -14.90 9.88 -10.51
CA VAL A 117 -14.55 8.75 -9.62
C VAL A 117 -15.62 8.58 -8.54
N PHE A 118 -16.10 9.67 -7.94
CA PHE A 118 -17.15 9.62 -6.94
C PHE A 118 -18.49 9.18 -7.50
N ASP A 119 -18.88 9.65 -8.68
CA ASP A 119 -20.10 9.16 -9.35
C ASP A 119 -20.05 7.65 -9.54
N ARG A 120 -18.88 7.12 -9.92
CA ARG A 120 -18.71 5.67 -10.07
C ARG A 120 -18.77 4.91 -8.76
N ILE A 121 -18.16 5.43 -7.69
CA ILE A 121 -18.25 4.81 -6.36
C ILE A 121 -19.73 4.80 -5.90
N LEU A 122 -20.44 5.90 -6.12
CA LEU A 122 -21.84 6.08 -5.75
C LEU A 122 -22.81 5.21 -6.56
N GLU A 123 -22.43 4.74 -7.76
CA GLU A 123 -23.23 3.76 -8.51
C GLU A 123 -23.38 2.43 -7.78
N SER A 124 -22.43 2.07 -6.91
CA SER A 124 -22.53 0.88 -6.06
C SER A 124 -23.32 1.11 -4.76
N ALA A 125 -23.64 2.36 -4.42
CA ALA A 125 -24.31 2.69 -3.18
C ALA A 125 -25.83 2.48 -3.32
N PRO A 126 -26.49 1.76 -2.38
CA PRO A 126 -27.92 1.46 -2.46
C PRO A 126 -28.81 2.72 -2.40
N ASN A 127 -28.27 3.84 -1.93
CA ASN A 127 -28.97 5.11 -1.77
C ASN A 127 -28.22 6.25 -2.47
N ARG A 128 -28.22 6.28 -3.82
CA ARG A 128 -27.60 7.35 -4.63
C ARG A 128 -28.38 8.67 -4.52
N LYS A 129 -28.24 9.34 -3.38
CA LYS A 129 -28.83 10.68 -3.10
C LYS A 129 -27.87 11.84 -3.38
N LEU A 130 -26.61 11.50 -3.63
CA LEU A 130 -25.53 12.43 -3.96
C LEU A 130 -25.00 12.12 -5.35
N THR A 131 -24.55 13.17 -6.02
CA THR A 131 -23.72 13.08 -7.23
C THR A 131 -22.24 13.21 -6.88
N GLY A 132 -21.37 12.84 -7.81
CA GLY A 132 -19.93 13.02 -7.65
C GLY A 132 -19.54 14.49 -7.43
N ALA A 133 -20.14 15.41 -8.19
CA ALA A 133 -19.92 16.85 -8.04
C ALA A 133 -20.35 17.38 -6.66
N GLU A 134 -21.43 16.85 -6.10
CA GLU A 134 -21.89 17.18 -4.76
C GLU A 134 -20.92 16.69 -3.68
N LEU A 135 -20.32 15.51 -3.84
CA LEU A 135 -19.27 15.02 -2.96
C LEU A 135 -17.99 15.88 -3.05
N VAL A 136 -17.58 16.30 -4.25
CA VAL A 136 -16.47 17.25 -4.43
C VAL A 136 -16.76 18.57 -3.71
N THR A 137 -18.00 19.06 -3.80
CA THR A 137 -18.43 20.27 -3.10
C THR A 137 -18.37 20.10 -1.58
N ILE A 138 -18.87 18.98 -1.04
CA ILE A 138 -18.78 18.65 0.38
C ILE A 138 -17.32 18.62 0.85
N LEU A 139 -16.46 17.91 0.11
CA LEU A 139 -15.04 17.80 0.42
C LEU A 139 -14.35 19.16 0.41
N THR A 140 -14.64 19.98 -0.59
CA THR A 140 -14.15 21.37 -0.68
C THR A 140 -14.57 22.19 0.55
N GLN A 141 -15.84 22.11 0.97
CA GLN A 141 -16.31 22.83 2.16
C GLN A 141 -15.61 22.35 3.44
N ILE A 142 -15.44 21.03 3.60
CA ILE A 142 -14.75 20.43 4.75
C ILE A 142 -13.28 20.85 4.79
N THR A 143 -12.57 20.83 3.66
CA THR A 143 -11.17 21.24 3.56
C THR A 143 -10.98 22.75 3.73
N ARG A 144 -11.96 23.56 3.34
CA ARG A 144 -11.86 25.02 3.53
C ARG A 144 -12.17 25.45 4.95
N ARG A 145 -13.25 24.93 5.53
CA ARG A 145 -13.79 25.39 6.83
C ARG A 145 -13.24 24.64 8.02
N GLY A 146 -12.83 23.39 7.85
CA GLY A 146 -12.32 22.57 8.92
C GLY A 146 -13.34 21.61 9.54
N TRP A 147 -12.82 20.71 10.35
CA TRP A 147 -13.59 19.68 11.04
C TRP A 147 -12.82 19.15 12.26
N VAL A 148 -13.52 18.49 13.19
CA VAL A 148 -12.88 17.75 14.28
C VAL A 148 -13.54 16.38 14.43
N LEU A 149 -12.74 15.35 14.64
CA LEU A 149 -13.13 14.01 15.03
C LEU A 149 -12.46 13.68 16.36
N ALA A 150 -13.22 13.19 17.32
CA ALA A 150 -12.72 12.76 18.61
C ALA A 150 -13.37 11.47 19.07
N LEU A 151 -12.62 10.65 19.82
CA LEU A 151 -13.13 9.52 20.59
C LEU A 151 -12.78 9.73 22.06
N ASN A 152 -13.80 9.76 22.90
CA ASN A 152 -13.67 9.83 24.35
C ASN A 152 -14.04 8.47 24.95
N SER A 153 -13.31 8.02 25.96
CA SER A 153 -13.70 6.91 26.80
C SER A 153 -14.81 7.33 27.75
N ASP A 154 -15.76 6.42 27.96
CA ASP A 154 -16.83 6.59 28.93
C ASP A 154 -17.04 5.27 29.66
N SER A 155 -16.52 5.16 30.88
CA SER A 155 -16.64 3.94 31.68
C SER A 155 -18.09 3.54 31.99
N LYS A 156 -19.05 4.46 31.82
CA LYS A 156 -20.48 4.20 32.03
C LYS A 156 -21.18 3.67 30.78
N ALA A 157 -20.60 3.85 29.58
CA ALA A 157 -21.17 3.39 28.32
C ALA A 157 -20.84 1.92 28.06
N ALA A 158 -21.74 1.17 27.39
CA ALA A 158 -21.55 -0.25 27.13
C ALA A 158 -20.32 -0.56 26.24
N ARG A 159 -20.06 0.24 25.20
CA ARG A 159 -18.85 0.18 24.35
C ARG A 159 -17.67 0.93 24.90
N GLN A 160 -17.86 1.62 26.02
CA GLN A 160 -16.86 2.44 26.70
C GLN A 160 -16.25 3.56 25.85
N LEU A 161 -16.87 3.90 24.71
CA LEU A 161 -16.42 4.94 23.79
C LEU A 161 -17.57 5.77 23.28
N ARG A 162 -17.31 7.07 23.12
CA ARG A 162 -18.18 8.08 22.54
C ARG A 162 -17.42 8.81 21.44
N GLY A 163 -17.95 8.80 20.22
CA GLY A 163 -17.36 9.54 19.10
C GLY A 163 -18.05 10.87 18.86
N THR A 164 -17.29 11.90 18.49
CA THR A 164 -17.82 13.21 18.09
C THR A 164 -17.17 13.64 16.77
N LEU A 165 -17.97 13.97 15.77
CA LEU A 165 -17.54 14.61 14.52
C LEU A 165 -18.26 15.94 14.38
N VAL A 166 -17.51 17.00 14.09
CA VAL A 166 -18.07 18.32 13.77
C VAL A 166 -17.55 18.78 12.43
N LEU A 167 -18.45 19.22 11.55
CA LEU A 167 -18.13 19.79 10.24
C LEU A 167 -18.43 21.29 10.28
N ARG A 168 -17.38 22.12 10.20
CA ARG A 168 -17.56 23.57 10.35
C ARG A 168 -18.34 24.14 9.17
N GLY A 169 -19.34 24.96 9.47
CA GLY A 169 -20.12 25.64 8.45
C GLY A 169 -21.00 24.72 7.57
N ALA A 170 -21.20 23.46 7.96
CA ALA A 170 -22.03 22.51 7.22
C ALA A 170 -23.54 22.77 7.43
N ALA A 171 -23.92 23.48 8.48
CA ALA A 171 -25.31 23.84 8.78
C ALA A 171 -25.71 25.24 8.28
N VAL A 172 -24.79 26.00 7.69
CA VAL A 172 -25.11 27.27 7.03
C VAL A 172 -26.17 27.03 5.95
N LYS A 173 -27.09 27.99 5.79
CA LYS A 173 -28.29 27.89 4.95
C LYS A 173 -28.02 27.32 3.55
N GLU A 174 -26.94 27.72 2.91
CA GLU A 174 -26.57 27.28 1.55
C GLU A 174 -26.09 25.82 1.52
N ASN A 175 -25.40 25.36 2.57
CA ASN A 175 -24.81 24.02 2.66
C ASN A 175 -25.77 22.98 3.26
N LYS A 176 -26.74 23.43 4.07
CA LYS A 176 -27.64 22.56 4.83
C LYS A 176 -28.34 21.48 3.99
N PRO A 177 -28.91 21.75 2.79
CA PRO A 177 -29.55 20.71 1.98
C PRO A 177 -28.57 19.64 1.49
N LEU A 178 -27.33 20.03 1.19
CA LEU A 178 -26.28 19.13 0.71
C LEU A 178 -25.84 18.18 1.83
N PHE A 179 -25.53 18.70 3.01
CA PHE A 179 -25.13 17.88 4.16
C PHE A 179 -26.28 17.06 4.73
N ALA A 180 -27.54 17.54 4.67
CA ALA A 180 -28.70 16.72 5.05
C ALA A 180 -28.85 15.48 4.16
N ARG A 181 -28.60 15.61 2.84
CA ARG A 181 -28.59 14.47 1.91
C ARG A 181 -27.42 13.53 2.17
N LEU A 182 -26.24 14.06 2.50
CA LEU A 182 -25.10 13.27 2.96
C LEU A 182 -25.47 12.44 4.18
N MET A 183 -26.02 13.04 5.24
CA MET A 183 -26.47 12.30 6.42
C MET A 183 -27.53 11.25 6.08
N GLY A 184 -28.47 11.60 5.20
CA GLY A 184 -29.50 10.68 4.71
C GLY A 184 -29.00 9.55 3.80
N SER A 185 -27.78 9.63 3.28
CA SER A 185 -27.13 8.56 2.49
C SER A 185 -26.52 7.47 3.36
N PHE A 186 -26.15 7.83 4.59
CA PHE A 186 -25.59 6.91 5.57
C PHE A 186 -26.62 6.17 6.41
N MET A 187 -27.89 6.60 6.33
CA MET A 187 -28.99 5.91 6.97
C MET A 187 -29.34 4.65 6.17
N GLY A 188 -29.52 3.53 6.87
CA GLY A 188 -30.06 2.31 6.27
C GLY A 188 -31.44 2.57 5.67
N ALA A 189 -31.82 1.83 4.63
CA ALA A 189 -33.13 1.99 3.98
C ALA A 189 -34.30 1.86 4.97
N GLU A 190 -34.14 0.98 5.97
CA GLU A 190 -35.11 0.71 7.04
C GLU A 190 -34.90 1.56 8.31
N ALA A 191 -33.89 2.43 8.34
CA ALA A 191 -33.59 3.23 9.52
C ALA A 191 -34.73 4.23 9.76
N LYS A 192 -35.35 4.16 10.94
CA LYS A 192 -36.41 5.08 11.37
C LYS A 192 -35.80 6.20 12.22
N PRO A 193 -35.43 7.36 11.64
CA PRO A 193 -34.89 8.47 12.42
C PRO A 193 -35.94 8.96 13.41
N LYS A 194 -35.51 9.27 14.63
CA LYS A 194 -36.34 9.91 15.67
C LYS A 194 -35.88 11.35 15.84
N ILE A 195 -36.82 12.28 15.83
CA ILE A 195 -36.54 13.68 16.15
C ILE A 195 -36.78 13.87 17.65
N GLU A 196 -35.74 14.23 18.38
CA GLU A 196 -35.80 14.48 19.81
C GLU A 196 -35.44 15.95 20.10
N ARG A 197 -36.11 16.57 21.08
CA ARG A 197 -35.77 17.91 21.55
C ARG A 197 -35.07 17.82 22.90
N LYS A 198 -33.81 18.24 22.97
CA LYS A 198 -33.02 18.17 24.21
C LYS A 198 -32.16 19.42 24.38
N GLY A 199 -32.23 20.04 25.55
CA GLY A 199 -31.46 21.26 25.85
C GLY A 199 -31.68 22.37 24.82
N GLY A 200 -32.93 22.55 24.36
CA GLY A 200 -33.30 23.53 23.32
C GLY A 200 -32.92 23.15 21.88
N ARG A 201 -32.25 22.00 21.67
CA ARG A 201 -31.74 21.56 20.36
C ARG A 201 -32.66 20.50 19.75
N VAL A 202 -32.84 20.57 18.43
CA VAL A 202 -33.57 19.56 17.66
C VAL A 202 -32.56 18.56 17.10
N MET A 203 -32.58 17.34 17.64
CA MET A 203 -31.62 16.30 17.34
C MET A 203 -32.28 15.19 16.52
N VAL A 204 -31.57 14.69 15.51
CA VAL A 204 -31.97 13.53 14.73
C VAL A 204 -31.21 12.32 15.25
N VAL A 205 -31.91 11.45 15.96
CA VAL A 205 -31.37 10.22 16.57
C VAL A 205 -31.63 9.06 15.62
N ILE A 206 -30.57 8.37 15.23
CA ILE A 206 -30.61 7.14 14.45
C ILE A 206 -30.41 5.97 15.42
N PRO A 207 -31.46 5.18 15.70
CA PRO A 207 -31.34 4.04 16.59
C PRO A 207 -30.41 2.97 15.98
N PRO A 208 -29.84 2.09 16.81
CA PRO A 208 -29.11 0.94 16.31
C PRO A 208 -30.00 0.02 15.46
N ASP A 209 -29.40 -0.68 14.50
CA ASP A 209 -30.11 -1.71 13.73
C ASP A 209 -30.61 -2.83 14.66
N ALA A 210 -31.67 -3.53 14.25
CA ALA A 210 -32.21 -4.64 15.04
C ALA A 210 -31.13 -5.71 15.28
N GLY A 211 -30.86 -6.03 16.55
CA GLY A 211 -29.81 -6.98 16.95
C GLY A 211 -28.41 -6.38 17.11
N ALA A 212 -28.20 -5.13 16.74
CA ALA A 212 -26.95 -4.43 17.04
C ALA A 212 -26.90 -3.98 18.53
N PRO A 213 -25.71 -3.76 19.11
CA PRO A 213 -25.59 -3.25 20.47
C PRO A 213 -26.39 -1.96 20.68
N ALA A 214 -27.02 -1.80 21.85
CA ALA A 214 -27.93 -0.68 22.15
C ALA A 214 -27.29 0.71 21.95
N ASP A 215 -25.98 0.78 22.09
CA ASP A 215 -25.16 1.98 21.96
C ASP A 215 -24.52 2.14 20.58
N SER A 216 -24.90 1.33 19.59
CA SER A 216 -24.43 1.49 18.20
C SER A 216 -25.20 2.53 17.39
N GLY A 217 -26.19 3.18 18.03
CA GLY A 217 -26.87 4.35 17.48
C GLY A 217 -25.94 5.56 17.34
N TRP A 218 -26.45 6.58 16.65
CA TRP A 218 -25.77 7.85 16.46
C TRP A 218 -26.77 8.99 16.37
N VAL A 219 -26.32 10.20 16.59
CA VAL A 219 -27.18 11.40 16.63
C VAL A 219 -26.52 12.53 15.86
N TRP A 220 -27.31 13.38 15.22
CA TRP A 220 -26.78 14.59 14.58
C TRP A 220 -27.74 15.77 14.69
N TRP A 221 -27.18 16.98 14.71
CA TRP A 221 -27.95 18.22 14.76
C TRP A 221 -27.10 19.40 14.25
N PRO A 222 -27.74 20.45 13.74
CA PRO A 222 -27.07 21.73 13.51
C PRO A 222 -26.85 22.47 14.83
N GLU A 223 -25.62 22.90 15.10
CA GLU A 223 -25.30 23.83 16.19
C GLU A 223 -24.74 25.12 15.60
N LYS A 224 -25.53 26.21 15.65
CA LYS A 224 -25.24 27.44 14.89
C LYS A 224 -25.02 27.08 13.41
N ASP A 225 -23.84 27.38 12.88
CA ASP A 225 -23.43 27.12 11.50
C ASP A 225 -22.77 25.74 11.30
N ASP A 226 -22.51 25.00 12.38
CA ASP A 226 -21.78 23.74 12.35
C ASP A 226 -22.72 22.54 12.38
N LEU A 227 -22.33 21.44 11.73
CA LEU A 227 -23.03 20.16 11.84
C LEU A 227 -22.31 19.29 12.86
N VAL A 228 -23.00 18.90 13.93
CA VAL A 228 -22.47 18.03 14.98
C VAL A 228 -23.05 16.62 14.79
N VAL A 229 -22.19 15.61 14.88
CA VAL A 229 -22.53 14.19 14.80
C VAL A 229 -21.90 13.46 15.99
N GLY A 230 -22.73 12.85 16.85
CA GLY A 230 -22.30 11.97 17.93
C GLY A 230 -22.41 10.51 17.51
N PHE A 231 -21.29 9.78 17.51
CA PHE A 231 -21.24 8.34 17.28
C PHE A 231 -21.24 7.57 18.60
N PHE A 232 -21.77 6.34 18.53
CA PHE A 232 -21.88 5.43 19.67
C PHE A 232 -22.66 6.06 20.84
N GLN A 233 -23.64 6.88 20.49
CA GLN A 233 -24.38 7.74 21.38
C GLN A 233 -25.81 7.82 20.89
N THR A 234 -26.73 7.88 21.85
CA THR A 234 -28.12 8.19 21.56
C THR A 234 -28.37 9.66 21.87
N SER A 235 -29.56 10.05 22.33
CA SER A 235 -29.83 11.43 22.73
C SER A 235 -29.08 11.86 24.00
N ASP A 236 -28.35 10.96 24.66
CA ASP A 236 -27.53 11.20 25.85
C ASP A 236 -26.12 11.76 25.57
N THR A 237 -25.89 12.35 24.39
CA THR A 237 -24.61 12.98 24.05
C THR A 237 -24.20 14.09 25.04
N VAL A 238 -22.88 14.17 25.32
CA VAL A 238 -22.30 15.15 26.26
C VAL A 238 -22.09 16.52 25.63
N VAL A 239 -22.12 16.64 24.30
CA VAL A 239 -21.77 17.88 23.59
C VAL A 239 -22.61 19.09 24.01
N PRO A 240 -23.96 19.00 24.18
CA PRO A 240 -24.75 20.11 24.71
C PRO A 240 -24.25 20.60 26.08
N SER A 241 -23.88 19.69 26.99
CA SER A 241 -23.37 20.06 28.31
C SER A 241 -22.00 20.74 28.24
N ILE A 242 -21.15 20.37 27.27
CA ILE A 242 -19.86 21.04 27.03
C ILE A 242 -20.10 22.47 26.54
N LEU A 243 -20.98 22.63 25.54
CA LEU A 243 -21.31 23.92 24.95
C LEU A 243 -22.02 24.86 25.96
N ASP A 244 -22.77 24.30 26.89
CA ASP A 244 -23.39 25.02 28.00
C ASP A 244 -22.40 25.33 29.15
N GLY A 245 -21.11 24.95 29.03
CA GLY A 245 -20.06 25.21 30.03
C GLY A 245 -20.13 24.33 31.27
N LYS A 246 -20.94 23.27 31.27
CA LYS A 246 -21.10 22.34 32.40
C LYS A 246 -20.00 21.29 32.47
N ILE A 247 -19.36 21.01 31.33
CA ILE A 247 -18.26 20.05 31.20
C ILE A 247 -17.09 20.76 30.50
N PRO A 248 -15.84 20.61 30.99
CA PRO A 248 -14.67 21.18 30.33
C PRO A 248 -14.50 20.69 28.88
N SER A 249 -14.22 21.62 27.98
CA SER A 249 -13.95 21.31 26.57
C SER A 249 -12.48 20.97 26.30
N ALA A 250 -12.21 20.30 25.19
CA ALA A 250 -10.86 19.95 24.77
C ALA A 250 -10.00 21.14 24.30
N VAL A 251 -10.57 22.36 24.24
CA VAL A 251 -9.82 23.57 23.88
C VAL A 251 -8.61 23.79 24.80
N GLU A 252 -8.78 23.51 26.09
CA GLU A 252 -7.74 23.64 27.12
C GLU A 252 -7.05 22.30 27.42
N HIS A 253 -7.26 21.28 26.59
CA HIS A 253 -6.56 20.01 26.76
C HIS A 253 -5.06 20.22 26.50
N PRO A 254 -4.15 19.86 27.43
CA PRO A 254 -2.73 20.17 27.30
C PRO A 254 -2.12 19.73 25.97
N LEU A 255 -2.50 18.53 25.48
CA LEU A 255 -2.03 18.00 24.20
C LEU A 255 -2.57 18.78 22.99
N VAL A 256 -3.82 19.24 23.04
CA VAL A 256 -4.40 20.02 21.95
C VAL A 256 -3.70 21.38 21.87
N VAL A 257 -3.42 21.99 23.02
CA VAL A 257 -2.67 23.26 23.12
C VAL A 257 -1.24 23.08 22.62
N GLU A 258 -0.55 22.02 23.06
CA GLU A 258 0.82 21.69 22.64
C GLU A 258 0.92 21.52 21.12
N LEU A 259 0.04 20.70 20.52
CA LEU A 259 0.11 20.36 19.09
C LEU A 259 -0.31 21.51 18.16
N LYS A 260 -1.12 22.46 18.65
CA LYS A 260 -1.51 23.66 17.90
C LYS A 260 -0.45 24.77 17.93
N LYS A 261 0.53 24.69 18.83
CA LYS A 261 1.60 25.68 18.92
C LYS A 261 2.35 25.76 17.58
N LYS A 262 2.76 26.97 17.18
CA LYS A 262 3.64 27.16 16.03
C LYS A 262 5.09 26.94 16.46
N ASP A 263 5.88 26.24 15.65
CA ASP A 263 7.29 25.99 15.91
C ASP A 263 8.14 26.50 14.76
N GLY A 264 8.92 27.56 14.99
CA GLY A 264 9.66 28.23 13.93
C GLY A 264 8.73 28.73 12.82
N GLY A 265 9.01 28.32 11.57
CA GLY A 265 8.18 28.64 10.40
C GLY A 265 6.96 27.75 10.21
N PHE A 266 6.81 26.67 11.01
CA PHE A 266 5.76 25.68 10.82
C PHE A 266 4.42 26.15 11.44
N THR A 267 3.40 26.28 10.59
CA THR A 267 2.02 26.57 10.97
C THR A 267 1.18 25.31 10.86
N PRO A 268 0.85 24.62 11.97
CA PRO A 268 0.00 23.44 11.94
C PRO A 268 -1.44 23.84 11.59
N VAL A 269 -2.08 23.05 10.73
CA VAL A 269 -3.48 23.17 10.32
C VAL A 269 -4.26 21.92 10.73
N LEU A 270 -3.62 20.76 10.66
CA LEU A 270 -4.12 19.50 11.19
C LEU A 270 -3.33 19.15 12.44
N THR A 271 -4.04 18.81 13.52
CA THR A 271 -3.46 18.29 14.76
C THR A 271 -4.19 17.02 15.16
N ALA A 272 -3.44 15.98 15.49
CA ALA A 272 -4.01 14.74 15.99
C ALA A 272 -3.14 14.10 17.05
N PHE A 273 -3.78 13.33 17.93
CA PHE A 273 -3.08 12.40 18.80
C PHE A 273 -3.92 11.16 19.09
N ILE A 274 -3.21 10.11 19.48
CA ILE A 274 -3.75 8.90 20.09
C ILE A 274 -3.05 8.73 21.43
N ASP A 275 -3.83 8.69 22.50
CA ASP A 275 -3.36 8.52 23.87
C ASP A 275 -3.89 7.20 24.46
N PRO A 276 -3.06 6.14 24.49
CA PRO A 276 -3.38 4.89 25.16
C PRO A 276 -3.78 5.04 26.64
N ALA A 277 -3.33 6.09 27.34
CA ALA A 277 -3.72 6.32 28.73
C ALA A 277 -5.21 6.70 28.87
N GLY A 278 -5.84 7.20 27.80
CA GLY A 278 -7.28 7.44 27.75
C GLY A 278 -8.12 6.17 27.61
N CYS A 279 -7.52 5.04 27.23
CA CYS A 279 -8.24 3.79 26.98
C CYS A 279 -8.77 3.17 28.28
N PRO A 280 -10.03 2.70 28.31
CA PRO A 280 -10.55 1.98 29.47
C PRO A 280 -9.86 0.62 29.62
N PRO A 281 -9.48 0.22 30.86
CA PRO A 281 -8.88 -1.09 31.09
C PRO A 281 -9.87 -2.22 30.78
N GLY A 282 -9.42 -3.24 30.06
CA GLY A 282 -10.25 -4.42 29.74
C GLY A 282 -11.32 -4.19 28.67
N GLY A 283 -11.26 -3.11 27.89
CA GLY A 283 -12.22 -2.85 26.82
C GLY A 283 -12.33 -4.00 25.81
N ALA A 284 -13.56 -4.44 25.53
CA ALA A 284 -13.83 -5.49 24.53
C ALA A 284 -13.65 -4.99 23.08
N ASN A 285 -13.54 -3.67 22.87
CA ASN A 285 -13.38 -3.10 21.54
C ASN A 285 -12.00 -3.43 20.96
N PRO A 286 -11.91 -4.09 19.80
CA PRO A 286 -10.63 -4.46 19.18
C PRO A 286 -9.71 -3.26 18.91
N LEU A 287 -10.27 -2.09 18.56
CA LEU A 287 -9.48 -0.87 18.34
C LEU A 287 -8.82 -0.40 19.64
N ILE A 288 -9.54 -0.44 20.76
CA ILE A 288 -8.99 -0.08 22.08
C ILE A 288 -7.93 -1.05 22.52
N GLN A 289 -8.13 -2.35 22.28
CA GLN A 289 -7.10 -3.35 22.55
C GLN A 289 -5.85 -3.12 21.69
N GLN A 290 -6.00 -2.69 20.44
CA GLN A 290 -4.87 -2.35 19.57
C GLN A 290 -4.15 -1.09 20.05
N ILE A 291 -4.88 -0.04 20.45
CA ILE A 291 -4.28 1.19 20.99
C ILE A 291 -3.57 0.91 22.32
N ALA A 292 -4.19 0.15 23.23
CA ALA A 292 -3.59 -0.22 24.52
C ALA A 292 -2.30 -1.05 24.36
N LYS A 293 -2.21 -1.86 23.29
CA LYS A 293 -0.99 -2.62 22.97
C LYS A 293 0.21 -1.75 22.61
N LEU A 294 0.00 -0.52 22.14
CA LEU A 294 1.08 0.41 21.82
C LEU A 294 1.95 0.67 23.07
N ASP A 295 1.32 0.93 24.21
CA ASP A 295 2.04 1.10 25.47
C ASP A 295 2.57 -0.23 25.98
N SER A 296 1.71 -1.26 26.09
CA SER A 296 2.11 -2.50 26.76
C SER A 296 3.19 -3.30 26.02
N GLN A 297 3.27 -3.21 24.69
CA GLN A 297 4.21 -4.00 23.88
C GLN A 297 5.40 -3.18 23.36
N ALA A 298 5.19 -1.91 23.02
CA ALA A 298 6.21 -1.06 22.41
C ALA A 298 6.65 0.10 23.30
N LYS A 299 6.09 0.25 24.51
CA LYS A 299 6.28 1.40 25.40
C LYS A 299 5.99 2.74 24.72
N VAL A 300 5.11 2.75 23.73
CA VAL A 300 4.66 3.96 23.06
C VAL A 300 3.56 4.57 23.92
N LYS A 301 3.91 5.65 24.61
CA LYS A 301 3.00 6.39 25.50
C LYS A 301 1.98 7.20 24.74
N ARG A 302 2.31 7.65 23.53
CA ARG A 302 1.45 8.52 22.73
C ARG A 302 1.90 8.54 21.28
N ILE A 303 0.96 8.74 20.37
CA ILE A 303 1.23 9.06 18.97
C ILE A 303 0.66 10.44 18.70
N ASP A 304 1.50 11.37 18.24
CA ASP A 304 1.08 12.69 17.81
C ASP A 304 1.26 12.84 16.30
N TYR A 305 0.42 13.67 15.69
CA TYR A 305 0.56 14.05 14.30
C TYR A 305 0.19 15.50 14.09
N ARG A 306 1.03 16.21 13.34
CA ARG A 306 0.77 17.59 12.90
C ARG A 306 1.00 17.66 11.41
N TRP A 307 0.13 18.37 10.71
CA TRP A 307 0.33 18.71 9.30
C TRP A 307 -0.02 20.17 9.06
N GLY A 308 0.71 20.83 8.17
CA GLY A 308 0.50 22.24 7.88
C GLY A 308 1.52 22.79 6.91
N PHE A 309 1.89 24.06 7.10
CA PHE A 309 2.69 24.81 6.14
C PHE A 309 3.98 25.33 6.75
N GLU A 310 5.05 25.28 5.97
CA GLU A 310 6.31 25.97 6.28
C GLU A 310 6.86 26.57 4.97
N ASP A 311 6.83 27.89 4.87
CA ASP A 311 7.20 28.63 3.66
C ASP A 311 6.43 28.12 2.41
N GLU A 312 7.14 27.58 1.43
CA GLU A 312 6.57 27.01 0.21
C GLU A 312 6.13 25.54 0.37
N SER A 313 6.44 24.93 1.51
CA SER A 313 6.27 23.50 1.71
C SER A 313 5.02 23.11 2.49
N LEU A 314 4.48 21.95 2.11
CA LEU A 314 3.63 21.14 2.96
C LEU A 314 4.52 20.34 3.89
N MET A 315 4.25 20.44 5.19
CA MET A 315 5.05 19.79 6.23
C MET A 315 4.17 18.90 7.10
N GLY A 316 4.63 17.67 7.33
CA GLY A 316 3.99 16.71 8.25
C GLY A 316 4.99 16.23 9.29
N VAL A 317 4.55 16.15 10.55
CA VAL A 317 5.34 15.66 11.68
C VAL A 317 4.52 14.61 12.43
N ALA A 318 4.92 13.34 12.33
CA ALA A 318 4.41 12.30 13.22
C ALA A 318 5.41 12.08 14.35
N ARG A 319 4.97 12.06 15.61
CA ARG A 319 5.84 11.84 16.78
C ARG A 319 5.33 10.64 17.58
N LEU A 320 6.19 9.67 17.80
CA LEU A 320 5.98 8.58 18.74
C LEU A 320 6.65 8.96 20.05
N VAL A 321 5.87 9.18 21.12
CA VAL A 321 6.40 9.39 22.47
C VAL A 321 6.76 8.01 23.02
N ALA A 322 8.04 7.68 22.96
CA ALA A 322 8.61 6.40 23.34
C ALA A 322 9.97 6.64 24.00
N PRO A 323 10.00 6.82 25.33
CA PRO A 323 11.24 7.10 26.05
C PRO A 323 12.25 5.95 25.98
N LYS A 324 13.54 6.28 26.00
CA LYS A 324 14.62 5.29 26.11
C LYS A 324 14.59 4.53 27.45
N PRO A 325 15.05 3.26 27.52
CA PRO A 325 15.40 2.40 26.39
C PRO A 325 14.14 1.89 25.69
N ARG A 326 14.09 2.07 24.36
CA ARG A 326 12.99 1.61 23.52
C ARG A 326 13.07 0.10 23.34
N GLN A 327 11.94 -0.53 23.03
CA GLN A 327 11.82 -1.99 22.92
C GLN A 327 11.44 -2.43 21.51
N GLY A 328 11.82 -3.66 21.15
CA GLY A 328 11.54 -4.24 19.84
C GLY A 328 12.10 -3.40 18.70
N ALA A 329 11.33 -3.24 17.62
CA ALA A 329 11.73 -2.48 16.44
C ALA A 329 12.05 -0.99 16.73
N LEU A 330 11.53 -0.41 17.83
CA LEU A 330 11.83 0.98 18.19
C LEU A 330 13.23 1.16 18.80
N ALA A 331 13.85 0.09 19.32
CA ALA A 331 15.23 0.12 19.82
C ALA A 331 16.25 0.50 18.73
N PHE A 332 15.87 0.33 17.45
CA PHE A 332 16.62 0.80 16.30
C PHE A 332 16.90 2.31 16.34
N PHE A 333 16.01 3.09 16.95
CA PHE A 333 16.12 4.55 17.04
C PHE A 333 16.90 5.06 18.26
N ASP A 334 17.42 4.19 19.13
CA ASP A 334 18.17 4.60 20.35
C ASP A 334 19.64 4.97 20.09
N LYS A 335 20.06 4.97 18.83
CA LYS A 335 21.46 5.02 18.40
C LYS A 335 21.88 6.44 17.96
N PRO A 336 23.19 6.72 17.79
CA PRO A 336 23.63 8.09 17.57
C PRO A 336 23.07 8.60 16.24
N ALA A 337 22.60 9.83 16.28
CA ALA A 337 22.15 10.52 15.10
C ALA A 337 23.26 10.67 14.07
N ALA A 338 22.87 10.61 12.80
CA ALA A 338 23.65 11.10 11.69
C ALA A 338 23.57 12.63 11.70
N ASP A 339 24.72 13.29 11.63
CA ASP A 339 24.76 14.69 11.25
C ASP A 339 24.36 14.80 9.77
N PRO A 340 23.20 15.39 9.42
CA PRO A 340 22.74 15.49 8.04
C PRO A 340 23.68 16.33 7.17
N LYS A 341 24.54 17.15 7.77
CA LYS A 341 25.58 17.92 7.05
C LYS A 341 26.79 17.04 6.68
N LYS A 342 26.88 15.84 7.26
CA LYS A 342 27.91 14.83 7.00
C LYS A 342 27.30 13.62 6.29
N ILE A 343 26.45 13.82 5.29
CA ILE A 343 26.08 12.71 4.40
C ILE A 343 27.23 12.36 3.46
N LEU A 344 27.24 11.13 2.93
CA LEU A 344 28.25 10.72 1.95
C LEU A 344 28.05 11.51 0.64
N PRO A 345 29.13 11.90 -0.08
CA PRO A 345 29.01 12.54 -1.38
C PRO A 345 28.14 11.75 -2.37
N VAL A 346 27.09 12.40 -2.87
CA VAL A 346 26.17 11.83 -3.86
C VAL A 346 26.64 12.21 -5.27
N PRO A 347 26.70 11.26 -6.23
CA PRO A 347 26.97 11.60 -7.63
C PRO A 347 25.96 12.61 -8.21
N ASP A 348 26.41 13.39 -9.19
CA ASP A 348 25.55 14.33 -9.91
C ASP A 348 24.41 13.59 -10.64
N GLY A 349 23.24 14.21 -10.70
CA GLY A 349 22.05 13.65 -11.38
C GLY A 349 21.30 12.57 -10.59
N VAL A 350 21.71 12.26 -9.35
CA VAL A 350 20.94 11.37 -8.48
C VAL A 350 19.69 12.11 -7.99
N GLU A 351 18.53 11.65 -8.44
CA GLU A 351 17.24 12.20 -8.04
C GLU A 351 16.79 11.70 -6.67
N TYR A 352 17.10 10.45 -6.32
CA TYR A 352 16.61 9.81 -5.10
C TYR A 352 17.74 9.15 -4.31
N PHE A 353 17.82 9.47 -3.01
CA PHE A 353 18.72 8.78 -2.11
C PHE A 353 18.15 8.61 -0.69
N ALA A 354 18.70 7.65 0.03
CA ALA A 354 18.51 7.40 1.45
C ALA A 354 19.88 7.41 2.12
N SER A 355 20.06 8.28 3.10
CA SER A 355 21.23 8.29 3.98
C SER A 355 20.82 7.74 5.34
N LEU A 356 21.57 6.77 5.83
CA LEU A 356 21.34 6.10 7.11
C LEU A 356 22.62 6.06 7.94
N SER A 357 22.48 6.24 9.26
CA SER A 357 23.55 6.02 10.23
C SER A 357 23.21 4.82 11.10
N LEU A 358 23.90 3.70 10.87
CA LEU A 358 23.65 2.43 11.56
C LEU A 358 24.91 1.92 12.23
N LYS A 359 24.81 1.42 13.46
CA LYS A 359 25.94 0.67 14.04
C LYS A 359 26.08 -0.69 13.35
N PRO A 360 27.28 -1.29 13.31
CA PRO A 360 27.48 -2.60 12.69
C PRO A 360 26.53 -3.68 13.24
N GLU A 361 26.21 -3.63 14.54
CA GLU A 361 25.30 -4.59 15.17
C GLU A 361 23.89 -4.50 14.58
N GLN A 362 23.43 -3.30 14.21
CA GLN A 362 22.08 -3.08 13.66
C GLN A 362 21.98 -3.51 12.21
N ILE A 363 23.07 -3.44 11.44
CA ILE A 363 23.08 -3.96 10.07
C ILE A 363 22.76 -5.45 10.10
N ASN A 364 23.26 -6.18 11.12
CA ASN A 364 22.94 -7.59 11.31
C ASN A 364 21.47 -7.83 11.66
N GLU A 365 20.92 -7.04 12.58
CA GLU A 365 19.51 -7.13 12.97
C GLU A 365 18.60 -6.81 11.77
N LEU A 366 18.87 -5.69 11.07
CA LEU A 366 18.13 -5.28 9.89
C LEU A 366 18.18 -6.35 8.80
N PHE A 367 19.35 -6.93 8.55
CA PHE A 367 19.52 -8.00 7.57
C PHE A 367 18.74 -9.26 7.97
N SER A 368 18.83 -9.68 9.24
CA SER A 368 18.12 -10.84 9.76
C SER A 368 16.60 -10.68 9.72
N ASP A 369 16.10 -9.49 10.06
CA ASP A 369 14.68 -9.17 10.02
C ASP A 369 14.16 -9.05 8.58
N SER A 370 14.98 -8.52 7.66
CA SER A 370 14.59 -8.27 6.27
C SER A 370 14.28 -9.53 5.47
N LEU A 371 14.95 -10.64 5.79
CA LEU A 371 14.74 -11.90 5.08
C LEU A 371 13.40 -12.55 5.42
N GLY A 372 12.76 -12.13 6.52
CA GLY A 372 11.61 -12.81 7.11
C GLY A 372 12.00 -14.24 7.53
N GLY A 373 11.51 -14.72 8.67
CA GLY A 373 11.71 -16.13 9.02
C GLY A 373 11.29 -17.07 7.87
N GLY A 374 11.90 -18.26 7.76
CA GLY A 374 11.52 -19.27 6.77
C GLY A 374 12.70 -19.83 5.95
N PRO A 375 12.44 -20.41 4.76
CA PRO A 375 13.47 -21.07 3.95
C PRO A 375 14.62 -20.16 3.50
N ALA A 376 14.35 -18.86 3.30
CA ALA A 376 15.38 -17.90 2.95
C ALA A 376 16.36 -17.67 4.11
N LYS A 377 15.84 -17.56 5.34
CA LYS A 377 16.65 -17.48 6.56
C LYS A 377 17.46 -18.77 6.77
N ALA A 378 16.85 -19.94 6.59
CA ALA A 378 17.56 -21.22 6.71
C ALA A 378 18.74 -21.31 5.72
N LYS A 379 18.52 -20.94 4.45
CA LYS A 379 19.60 -20.89 3.45
C LYS A 379 20.70 -19.90 3.80
N LEU A 380 20.34 -18.76 4.40
CA LEU A 380 21.33 -17.82 4.90
C LEU A 380 22.11 -18.42 6.07
N ASP A 381 21.43 -19.03 7.04
CA ASP A 381 22.07 -19.64 8.21
C ASP A 381 23.04 -20.76 7.78
N ASP A 382 22.63 -21.60 6.82
CA ASP A 382 23.48 -22.61 6.19
C ASP A 382 24.70 -21.98 5.49
N PHE A 383 24.49 -20.87 4.78
CA PHE A 383 25.57 -20.12 4.14
C PHE A 383 26.54 -19.52 5.16
N ILE A 384 26.03 -18.93 6.24
CA ILE A 384 26.84 -18.36 7.33
C ILE A 384 27.69 -19.44 7.98
N GLU A 385 27.11 -20.62 8.25
CA GLU A 385 27.84 -21.74 8.84
C GLU A 385 28.87 -22.33 7.87
N SER A 386 28.54 -22.41 6.57
CA SER A 386 29.51 -22.81 5.55
C SER A 386 30.67 -21.82 5.46
N LEU A 387 30.40 -20.51 5.51
CA LEU A 387 31.43 -19.49 5.51
C LEU A 387 32.35 -19.64 6.73
N ARG A 388 31.77 -19.83 7.92
CA ARG A 388 32.53 -20.03 9.16
C ARG A 388 33.42 -21.27 9.10
N SER A 389 32.88 -22.40 8.65
CA SER A 389 33.60 -23.67 8.60
C SER A 389 34.72 -23.70 7.55
N HIS A 390 34.51 -23.13 6.37
CA HIS A 390 35.50 -23.19 5.29
C HIS A 390 36.54 -22.08 5.32
N SER A 391 36.15 -20.86 5.72
CA SER A 391 37.02 -19.68 5.61
C SER A 391 37.53 -19.16 6.95
N ARG A 392 37.01 -19.67 8.08
CA ARG A 392 37.21 -19.11 9.43
C ARG A 392 36.78 -17.63 9.55
N THR A 393 35.98 -17.13 8.61
CA THR A 393 35.43 -15.78 8.61
C THR A 393 34.06 -15.82 9.26
N ASP A 394 33.83 -14.98 10.25
CA ASP A 394 32.50 -14.77 10.80
C ASP A 394 31.81 -13.62 10.04
N LEU A 395 30.74 -13.92 9.29
CA LEU A 395 30.04 -12.91 8.49
C LEU A 395 29.61 -11.70 9.33
N GLN A 396 29.16 -11.95 10.55
CA GLN A 396 28.64 -10.91 11.42
C GLN A 396 29.75 -10.01 11.96
N LYS A 397 30.86 -10.59 12.39
CA LYS A 397 31.97 -9.87 13.04
C LYS A 397 33.01 -9.31 12.05
N ASP A 398 33.38 -10.12 11.05
CA ASP A 398 34.49 -9.82 10.15
C ASP A 398 34.06 -9.13 8.86
N PHE A 399 32.79 -9.29 8.45
CA PHE A 399 32.24 -8.61 7.28
C PHE A 399 31.32 -7.46 7.70
N LEU A 400 30.16 -7.75 8.27
CA LEU A 400 29.18 -6.72 8.65
C LEU A 400 29.69 -5.83 9.79
N GLY A 401 30.44 -6.40 10.74
CA GLY A 401 31.11 -5.71 11.83
C GLY A 401 32.16 -4.67 11.39
N GLN A 402 32.61 -4.73 10.13
CA GLN A 402 33.59 -3.79 9.56
C GLN A 402 32.95 -2.68 8.73
N LEU A 403 31.63 -2.68 8.56
CA LEU A 403 30.92 -1.56 7.93
C LEU A 403 30.91 -0.37 8.89
N GLY A 404 31.23 0.81 8.38
CA GLY A 404 31.17 2.06 9.12
C GLY A 404 29.72 2.53 9.32
N PRO A 405 29.53 3.55 10.17
CA PRO A 405 28.19 3.98 10.54
C PRO A 405 27.42 4.58 9.38
N ARG A 406 28.10 5.23 8.43
CA ARG A 406 27.45 5.97 7.35
C ARG A 406 27.24 5.08 6.14
N MET A 407 25.98 4.97 5.73
CA MET A 407 25.56 4.24 4.54
C MET A 407 24.64 5.11 3.71
N MET A 408 24.68 4.93 2.40
CA MET A 408 23.85 5.66 1.47
C MET A 408 23.35 4.72 0.37
N VAL A 409 22.04 4.72 0.15
CA VAL A 409 21.38 3.99 -0.94
C VAL A 409 20.82 5.00 -1.92
N TYR A 410 21.11 4.88 -3.20
CA TYR A 410 20.54 5.76 -4.21
C TYR A 410 20.33 5.06 -5.54
N MET A 411 19.52 5.67 -6.41
CA MET A 411 19.37 5.22 -7.78
C MET A 411 20.40 5.98 -8.63
N ALA A 412 21.36 5.27 -9.22
CA ALA A 412 22.30 5.91 -10.13
C ALA A 412 21.55 6.46 -11.35
N PRO A 413 21.99 7.61 -11.91
CA PRO A 413 21.34 8.22 -13.05
C PRO A 413 21.23 7.20 -14.20
N GLY A 414 20.00 6.96 -14.67
CA GLY A 414 19.81 6.30 -15.95
C GLY A 414 20.35 7.25 -17.01
N GLY A 415 21.25 6.81 -17.89
CA GLY A 415 21.93 7.67 -18.87
C GLY A 415 21.02 8.39 -19.88
N ALA A 416 19.70 8.42 -19.70
CA ALA A 416 18.78 9.21 -20.50
C ALA A 416 18.98 10.72 -20.33
N SER A 417 19.39 11.20 -19.13
CA SER A 417 19.62 12.63 -18.89
C SER A 417 20.91 13.16 -19.54
N ALA A 418 21.87 12.26 -19.85
CA ALA A 418 23.15 12.63 -20.45
C ALA A 418 23.15 12.59 -21.99
N VAL A 419 22.06 12.15 -22.63
CA VAL A 419 21.96 12.00 -24.10
C VAL A 419 21.05 13.07 -24.73
N VAL A 420 20.60 14.08 -23.97
CA VAL A 420 19.79 15.17 -24.52
C VAL A 420 20.61 16.14 -25.40
N ASP A 421 21.95 16.11 -25.33
CA ASP A 421 22.81 16.95 -26.18
C ASP A 421 23.35 16.29 -27.46
N GLU A 422 23.04 15.00 -27.71
CA GLU A 422 23.32 14.40 -29.02
C GLU A 422 22.01 14.35 -29.81
N ALA A 423 21.72 15.46 -30.48
CA ALA A 423 20.63 15.55 -31.44
C ALA A 423 20.65 14.29 -32.32
N PRO A 424 19.55 13.53 -32.40
CA PRO A 424 19.51 12.31 -33.19
C PRO A 424 19.93 12.72 -34.61
N ALA A 425 21.04 12.14 -35.08
CA ALA A 425 21.55 12.37 -36.42
C ALA A 425 20.36 12.33 -37.38
N ALA A 426 20.06 13.48 -37.97
CA ALA A 426 18.80 13.77 -38.64
C ALA A 426 18.37 12.57 -39.51
N ALA A 427 17.27 11.93 -39.11
CA ALA A 427 16.55 11.06 -40.00
C ALA A 427 16.24 11.87 -41.25
N ARG A 428 16.81 11.46 -42.38
CA ARG A 428 16.58 12.12 -43.68
C ARG A 428 15.08 12.31 -43.88
N PRO A 429 14.59 13.52 -44.11
CA PRO A 429 13.20 13.74 -44.47
C PRO A 429 12.98 13.11 -45.85
N GLY A 430 12.19 12.03 -45.92
CA GLY A 430 11.79 11.44 -47.20
C GLY A 430 11.66 9.91 -47.26
N ALA A 431 12.07 9.15 -46.26
CA ALA A 431 11.90 7.70 -46.26
C ALA A 431 10.76 7.27 -45.31
N ALA A 432 9.52 7.41 -45.76
CA ALA A 432 8.39 6.73 -45.14
C ALA A 432 8.58 5.21 -45.34
N PRO A 433 8.63 4.40 -44.26
CA PRO A 433 8.61 2.95 -44.42
C PRO A 433 7.25 2.55 -45.03
N ALA A 434 7.29 1.98 -46.23
CA ALA A 434 6.09 1.48 -46.89
C ALA A 434 5.38 0.46 -45.98
N PRO A 435 4.05 0.56 -45.79
CA PRO A 435 3.30 -0.42 -45.04
C PRO A 435 3.42 -1.77 -45.76
N ARG A 436 3.91 -2.79 -45.06
CA ARG A 436 3.83 -4.17 -45.55
C ARG A 436 2.37 -4.62 -45.46
N GLU A 437 1.71 -4.73 -46.61
CA GLU A 437 0.42 -5.40 -46.74
C GLU A 437 0.56 -6.85 -46.24
N GLY A 438 -0.03 -7.15 -45.08
CA GLY A 438 -0.05 -8.48 -44.49
C GLY A 438 -0.26 -8.55 -42.97
N ASP A 439 0.11 -7.51 -42.21
CA ASP A 439 0.06 -7.52 -40.73
C ASP A 439 -1.26 -6.96 -40.14
N ALA A 440 -2.40 -7.28 -40.75
CA ALA A 440 -3.73 -6.88 -40.27
C ALA A 440 -4.33 -7.85 -39.22
N GLY A 441 -3.50 -8.60 -38.50
CA GLY A 441 -3.94 -9.60 -37.52
C GLY A 441 -3.47 -9.29 -36.11
N ALA A 442 -4.39 -8.79 -35.27
CA ALA A 442 -4.28 -8.66 -33.81
C ALA A 442 -3.06 -7.90 -33.26
N GLY A 443 -3.27 -6.62 -32.92
CA GLY A 443 -2.31 -5.73 -32.26
C GLY A 443 -1.93 -6.15 -30.82
N GLY A 444 -1.27 -7.30 -30.68
CA GLY A 444 -0.57 -7.67 -29.47
C GLY A 444 0.77 -6.95 -29.44
N MET A 445 0.90 -5.93 -28.58
CA MET A 445 2.22 -5.42 -28.18
C MET A 445 3.09 -6.59 -27.73
N ASP A 446 4.22 -6.82 -28.41
CA ASP A 446 5.18 -7.83 -27.99
C ASP A 446 5.72 -7.46 -26.59
N PRO A 447 5.40 -8.23 -25.53
CA PRO A 447 5.83 -7.92 -24.16
C PRO A 447 7.36 -7.88 -24.03
N SER A 448 8.09 -8.53 -24.95
CA SER A 448 9.55 -8.46 -24.99
C SER A 448 10.08 -7.12 -25.54
N ALA A 449 9.36 -6.48 -26.47
CA ALA A 449 9.69 -5.14 -26.96
C ALA A 449 9.41 -4.08 -25.88
N LEU A 450 8.30 -4.24 -25.15
CA LEU A 450 7.96 -3.41 -23.99
C LEU A 450 9.04 -3.54 -22.89
N LEU A 451 9.43 -4.78 -22.54
CA LEU A 451 10.48 -5.03 -21.55
C LEU A 451 11.84 -4.45 -21.99
N LYS A 452 12.19 -4.51 -23.28
CA LYS A 452 13.41 -3.88 -23.81
C LYS A 452 13.37 -2.35 -23.68
N GLN A 453 12.23 -1.71 -23.92
CA GLN A 453 12.06 -0.27 -23.71
C GLN A 453 12.18 0.13 -22.23
N PHE A 454 11.77 -0.75 -21.31
CA PHE A 454 11.99 -0.55 -19.87
C PHE A 454 13.40 -0.92 -19.40
N SER A 455 14.11 -1.81 -20.12
CA SER A 455 15.43 -2.31 -19.70
C SER A 455 16.51 -1.22 -19.58
N SER A 456 16.50 -0.23 -20.47
CA SER A 456 17.39 0.94 -20.40
C SER A 456 17.04 1.92 -19.27
N ARG A 457 15.83 1.82 -18.73
CA ARG A 457 15.30 2.59 -17.60
C ARG A 457 15.27 1.78 -16.30
N LEU A 458 15.85 0.58 -16.29
CA LEU A 458 15.90 -0.20 -15.05
C LEU A 458 16.66 0.61 -14.00
N PRO A 459 16.09 0.81 -12.81
CA PRO A 459 16.76 1.49 -11.74
C PRO A 459 18.07 0.77 -11.45
N LYS A 460 19.15 1.53 -11.33
CA LYS A 460 20.48 1.03 -10.98
C LYS A 460 20.71 1.35 -9.50
N PRO A 461 20.17 0.54 -8.57
CA PRO A 461 20.41 0.79 -7.16
C PRO A 461 21.91 0.72 -6.89
N VAL A 462 22.37 1.64 -6.05
CA VAL A 462 23.72 1.68 -5.51
C VAL A 462 23.57 1.77 -4.00
N LEU A 463 24.25 0.88 -3.28
CA LEU A 463 24.51 1.00 -1.85
C LEU A 463 25.99 1.34 -1.68
N VAL A 464 26.27 2.46 -1.02
CA VAL A 464 27.62 2.86 -0.59
C VAL A 464 27.68 2.81 0.92
N ALA A 465 28.76 2.25 1.48
CA ALA A 465 29.00 2.24 2.90
C ALA A 465 30.45 2.59 3.21
N GLU A 466 30.67 3.24 4.35
CA GLU A 466 32.00 3.34 4.94
C GLU A 466 32.47 1.95 5.39
N VAL A 467 33.79 1.80 5.50
CA VAL A 467 34.47 0.60 5.98
C VAL A 467 35.50 1.02 7.03
N THR A 468 35.39 0.46 8.23
CA THR A 468 36.25 0.81 9.38
C THR A 468 37.67 0.25 9.21
N ASP A 469 37.78 -1.01 8.80
CA ASP A 469 39.04 -1.69 8.47
C ASP A 469 38.96 -2.29 7.05
N PRO A 470 39.44 -1.56 6.03
CA PRO A 470 39.39 -2.01 4.64
C PRO A 470 40.13 -3.30 4.36
N VAL A 471 41.22 -3.57 5.10
CA VAL A 471 42.05 -4.77 4.89
C VAL A 471 41.31 -5.98 5.42
N ARG A 472 40.76 -5.90 6.64
CA ARG A 472 39.97 -6.97 7.23
C ARG A 472 38.68 -7.21 6.48
N PHE A 473 37.94 -6.15 6.16
CA PHE A 473 36.74 -6.24 5.33
C PHE A 473 37.04 -6.84 3.96
N GLY A 474 38.13 -6.43 3.32
CA GLY A 474 38.57 -6.97 2.05
C GLY A 474 38.85 -8.48 2.12
N LYS A 475 39.50 -8.98 3.18
CA LYS A 475 39.71 -10.42 3.36
C LYS A 475 38.41 -11.17 3.58
N ALA A 476 37.51 -10.61 4.40
CA ALA A 476 36.20 -11.20 4.63
C ALA A 476 35.34 -11.22 3.35
N LEU A 477 35.41 -10.17 2.54
CA LEU A 477 34.74 -10.09 1.24
C LEU A 477 35.24 -11.21 0.30
N ASP A 478 36.55 -11.46 0.23
CA ASP A 478 37.11 -12.55 -0.59
C ASP A 478 36.52 -13.90 -0.18
N ALA A 479 36.48 -14.17 1.13
CA ALA A 479 35.92 -15.39 1.70
C ALA A 479 34.43 -15.54 1.34
N VAL A 480 33.65 -14.46 1.49
CA VAL A 480 32.23 -14.44 1.11
C VAL A 480 32.06 -14.74 -0.38
N MET A 481 32.87 -14.12 -1.25
CA MET A 481 32.77 -14.34 -2.70
C MET A 481 33.12 -15.77 -3.12
N VAL A 482 34.11 -16.39 -2.46
CA VAL A 482 34.44 -17.82 -2.68
C VAL A 482 33.25 -18.71 -2.33
N GLU A 483 32.61 -18.47 -1.19
CA GLU A 483 31.48 -19.30 -0.74
C GLU A 483 30.22 -19.06 -1.58
N VAL A 484 29.95 -17.81 -1.99
CA VAL A 484 28.87 -17.49 -2.93
C VAL A 484 29.08 -18.21 -4.27
N ASN A 485 30.30 -18.19 -4.81
CA ASN A 485 30.63 -18.90 -6.04
C ASN A 485 30.46 -20.42 -5.93
N ARG A 486 30.77 -20.99 -4.76
CA ARG A 486 30.53 -22.41 -4.48
C ARG A 486 29.04 -22.74 -4.46
N ALA A 487 28.24 -21.94 -3.78
CA ALA A 487 26.78 -22.10 -3.72
C ALA A 487 26.14 -21.98 -5.11
N LEU A 488 26.58 -21.02 -5.92
CA LEU A 488 26.10 -20.83 -7.30
C LEU A 488 26.44 -22.02 -8.21
N LYS A 489 27.65 -22.58 -8.09
CA LYS A 489 28.05 -23.80 -8.81
C LYS A 489 27.20 -24.99 -8.41
N ALA A 490 26.97 -25.18 -7.11
CA ALA A 490 26.10 -26.24 -6.60
C ALA A 490 24.67 -26.10 -7.17
N GLN A 491 24.09 -24.90 -7.11
CA GLN A 491 22.75 -24.65 -7.65
C GLN A 491 22.68 -24.87 -9.18
N ALA A 492 23.69 -24.43 -9.93
CA ALA A 492 23.74 -24.65 -11.38
C ALA A 492 23.84 -26.14 -11.72
N SER A 493 24.60 -26.91 -10.93
CA SER A 493 24.71 -28.36 -11.09
C SER A 493 23.39 -29.09 -10.79
N GLU A 494 22.68 -28.66 -9.75
CA GLU A 494 21.37 -29.20 -9.38
C GLU A 494 20.33 -28.93 -10.47
N GLN A 495 20.25 -27.68 -10.96
CA GLN A 495 19.35 -27.31 -12.06
C GLN A 495 19.69 -28.04 -13.36
N ALA A 496 20.97 -28.25 -13.65
CA ALA A 496 21.38 -29.02 -14.82
C ALA A 496 20.99 -30.50 -14.69
N ALA A 497 21.11 -31.07 -13.49
CA ALA A 497 20.65 -32.43 -13.21
C ALA A 497 19.12 -32.55 -13.30
N GLU A 498 18.37 -31.55 -12.81
CA GLU A 498 16.91 -31.50 -12.95
C GLU A 498 16.47 -31.35 -14.41
N ALA A 499 17.11 -30.46 -15.16
CA ALA A 499 16.85 -30.31 -16.59
C ALA A 499 17.19 -31.59 -17.37
N ALA A 500 18.28 -32.28 -17.03
CA ALA A 500 18.63 -33.57 -17.63
C ALA A 500 17.57 -34.64 -17.30
N LYS A 501 17.08 -34.69 -16.07
CA LYS A 501 15.97 -35.57 -15.66
C LYS A 501 14.68 -35.24 -16.42
N ALA A 502 14.35 -33.95 -16.59
CA ALA A 502 13.17 -33.52 -17.33
C ALA A 502 13.25 -33.88 -18.82
N VAL A 503 14.43 -33.74 -19.44
CA VAL A 503 14.66 -34.19 -20.82
C VAL A 503 14.54 -35.71 -20.92
N ALA A 504 15.14 -36.46 -20.01
CA ALA A 504 15.02 -37.92 -19.99
C ALA A 504 13.57 -38.39 -19.79
N ALA A 505 12.81 -37.71 -18.93
CA ALA A 505 11.39 -37.99 -18.72
C ALA A 505 10.55 -37.66 -19.97
N ALA A 506 10.83 -36.55 -20.65
CA ALA A 506 10.17 -36.17 -21.90
C ALA A 506 10.51 -37.15 -23.05
N GLU A 507 11.74 -37.66 -23.09
CA GLU A 507 12.15 -38.71 -24.02
C GLU A 507 11.43 -40.04 -23.72
N ALA A 508 11.36 -40.45 -22.45
CA ALA A 508 10.62 -41.64 -22.04
C ALA A 508 9.13 -41.55 -22.36
N ALA A 509 8.53 -40.36 -22.28
CA ALA A 509 7.13 -40.11 -22.62
C ALA A 509 6.82 -40.15 -24.12
N ARG A 510 7.82 -40.06 -25.01
CA ARG A 510 7.60 -40.01 -26.47
C ARG A 510 7.17 -41.32 -27.13
N GLY A 511 7.08 -42.41 -26.37
CA GLY A 511 6.63 -43.71 -26.86
C GLY A 511 7.63 -44.38 -27.82
N PRO A 512 7.63 -45.72 -27.93
CA PRO A 512 8.63 -46.49 -28.67
C PRO A 512 8.61 -46.35 -30.21
N GLY A 513 7.89 -45.36 -30.78
CA GLY A 513 7.77 -45.14 -32.23
C GLY A 513 8.23 -43.77 -32.72
N ALA A 514 8.63 -42.85 -31.84
CA ALA A 514 9.14 -41.55 -32.25
C ALA A 514 10.56 -41.69 -32.79
N ALA A 515 10.79 -41.25 -34.04
CA ALA A 515 12.11 -41.25 -34.65
C ALA A 515 13.14 -40.59 -33.71
N PRO A 516 14.30 -41.24 -33.44
CA PRO A 516 15.29 -40.72 -32.52
C PRO A 516 15.75 -39.33 -32.99
N PRO A 517 15.85 -38.33 -32.09
CA PRO A 517 16.42 -37.05 -32.45
C PRO A 517 17.82 -37.28 -33.04
N PRO A 518 18.22 -36.51 -34.07
CA PRO A 518 19.50 -36.72 -34.75
C PRO A 518 20.63 -36.77 -33.73
N GLU A 519 21.30 -37.92 -33.68
CA GLU A 519 22.42 -38.21 -32.78
C GLU A 519 23.48 -37.12 -32.96
N ARG A 520 23.53 -36.14 -32.05
CA ARG A 520 24.66 -35.22 -31.96
C ARG A 520 25.84 -35.99 -31.33
N LYS A 521 26.44 -36.88 -32.12
CA LYS A 521 27.66 -37.63 -31.80
C LYS A 521 28.84 -36.67 -31.76
N GLY A 522 29.06 -36.06 -30.60
CA GLY A 522 30.26 -35.26 -30.34
C GLY A 522 30.10 -34.36 -29.12
N ARG A 523 30.91 -34.64 -28.08
CA ARG A 523 31.09 -33.87 -26.82
C ARG A 523 30.07 -34.10 -25.71
N ARG A 524 30.03 -35.32 -25.16
CA ARG A 524 29.38 -35.62 -23.86
C ARG A 524 30.37 -35.77 -22.68
N ARG A 525 31.67 -35.51 -22.87
CA ARG A 525 32.67 -35.61 -21.81
C ARG A 525 33.15 -34.22 -21.36
N ASP A 526 33.00 -33.99 -20.06
CA ASP A 526 33.73 -33.03 -19.21
C ASP A 526 33.36 -31.54 -19.19
N ASN A 527 32.30 -31.11 -19.89
CA ASN A 527 31.82 -29.73 -19.72
C ASN A 527 30.79 -29.66 -18.58
N GLU A 528 31.29 -29.47 -17.36
CA GLU A 528 30.48 -28.90 -16.28
C GLU A 528 29.80 -27.63 -16.82
N PRO A 529 28.47 -27.50 -16.72
CA PRO A 529 27.75 -26.37 -17.29
C PRO A 529 28.32 -25.09 -16.67
N PRO A 530 28.70 -24.09 -17.47
CA PRO A 530 29.37 -22.91 -16.94
C PRO A 530 28.39 -22.19 -16.00
N ALA A 531 28.75 -22.20 -14.73
CA ALA A 531 27.93 -21.62 -13.67
C ALA A 531 28.13 -20.10 -13.61
N PRO A 532 27.10 -19.34 -13.20
CA PRO A 532 27.28 -17.95 -12.84
C PRO A 532 28.28 -17.81 -11.69
N GLU A 533 29.16 -16.81 -11.75
CA GLU A 533 30.16 -16.57 -10.69
C GLU A 533 30.52 -15.09 -10.57
N PHE A 534 30.87 -14.64 -9.38
CA PHE A 534 31.56 -13.39 -9.13
C PHE A 534 33.03 -13.55 -9.46
N ARG A 535 33.49 -12.84 -10.50
CA ARG A 535 34.89 -12.76 -10.87
C ARG A 535 35.52 -11.52 -10.29
N MET A 536 36.69 -11.70 -9.67
CA MET A 536 37.53 -10.56 -9.31
C MET A 536 38.14 -9.99 -10.59
N ILE A 537 37.82 -8.72 -10.88
CA ILE A 537 38.49 -7.97 -11.95
C ILE A 537 39.76 -7.40 -11.33
N PRO A 538 40.95 -7.70 -11.88
CA PRO A 538 42.19 -7.06 -11.45
C PRO A 538 42.03 -5.53 -11.61
N GLY A 539 41.97 -4.83 -10.48
CA GLY A 539 41.92 -3.37 -10.45
C GLY A 539 43.29 -2.78 -10.81
N ALA A 540 43.31 -1.52 -11.25
CA ALA A 540 44.54 -0.80 -11.53
C ALA A 540 45.39 -0.65 -10.24
N THR A 541 46.46 -1.43 -10.14
CA THR A 541 47.71 -1.19 -9.40
C THR A 541 47.71 -1.03 -7.87
N ALA A 542 46.60 -0.78 -7.18
CA ALA A 542 46.60 -0.62 -5.72
C ALA A 542 46.11 -1.89 -4.99
N GLU A 543 46.91 -2.44 -4.08
CA GLU A 543 46.58 -3.62 -3.26
C GLU A 543 45.26 -3.50 -2.48
N SER A 544 44.77 -2.28 -2.27
CA SER A 544 43.53 -1.97 -1.54
C SER A 544 42.27 -1.92 -2.41
N THR A 545 42.38 -2.04 -3.73
CA THR A 545 41.21 -1.97 -4.63
C THR A 545 40.75 -3.36 -5.02
N LYS A 546 39.51 -3.72 -4.66
CA LYS A 546 38.88 -5.00 -5.04
C LYS A 546 37.60 -4.76 -5.81
N ILE A 547 37.46 -5.42 -6.95
CA ILE A 547 36.27 -5.32 -7.79
C ILE A 547 35.77 -6.73 -8.08
N TYR A 548 34.60 -7.07 -7.56
CA TYR A 548 33.90 -8.31 -7.87
C TYR A 548 32.76 -8.01 -8.82
N MET A 549 32.71 -8.70 -9.96
CA MET A 549 31.64 -8.57 -10.94
C MET A 549 30.98 -9.93 -11.17
N PHE A 550 29.66 -9.97 -11.05
CA PHE A 550 28.88 -11.15 -11.38
C PHE A 550 28.85 -11.37 -12.90
N VAL A 551 29.32 -12.53 -13.33
CA VAL A 551 29.36 -12.94 -14.74
C VAL A 551 28.43 -14.12 -14.92
N VAL A 552 27.43 -13.96 -15.79
CA VAL A 552 26.55 -15.04 -16.22
C VAL A 552 27.01 -15.52 -17.59
N PRO A 553 27.52 -16.76 -17.71
CA PRO A 553 27.84 -17.35 -19.01
C PRO A 553 26.59 -17.40 -19.92
N THR A 554 26.75 -17.12 -21.21
CA THR A 554 25.64 -17.13 -22.18
C THR A 554 24.97 -18.50 -22.32
N SER A 555 25.69 -19.57 -21.97
CA SER A 555 25.23 -20.95 -21.95
C SER A 555 24.69 -21.40 -20.58
N SER A 556 24.66 -20.52 -19.58
CA SER A 556 24.12 -20.88 -18.27
C SER A 556 22.61 -21.18 -18.37
N PRO A 557 22.13 -22.30 -17.79
CA PRO A 557 20.70 -22.57 -17.71
C PRO A 557 19.98 -21.56 -16.80
N THR A 558 20.72 -20.91 -15.90
CA THR A 558 20.20 -20.03 -14.87
C THR A 558 20.24 -18.57 -15.33
N LYS A 559 19.16 -18.12 -15.99
CA LYS A 559 18.96 -16.69 -16.31
C LYS A 559 18.45 -15.94 -15.07
N MET A 560 19.32 -15.79 -14.07
CA MET A 560 18.96 -15.21 -12.76
C MET A 560 18.59 -13.72 -12.84
N PHE A 561 19.18 -12.97 -13.77
CA PHE A 561 18.95 -11.54 -13.92
C PHE A 561 18.55 -11.14 -15.35
N PRO A 562 17.79 -10.04 -15.51
CA PRO A 562 17.53 -9.45 -16.81
C PRO A 562 18.84 -9.10 -17.55
N PRO A 563 18.85 -9.17 -18.90
CA PRO A 563 19.99 -8.70 -19.68
C PRO A 563 20.39 -7.28 -19.29
N GLY A 564 21.69 -7.05 -19.06
CA GLY A 564 22.24 -5.75 -18.67
C GLY A 564 22.46 -5.56 -17.18
N VAL A 565 21.88 -6.40 -16.32
CA VAL A 565 22.16 -6.39 -14.88
C VAL A 565 23.45 -7.18 -14.60
N LYS A 566 24.46 -6.48 -14.11
CA LYS A 566 25.79 -7.02 -13.76
C LYS A 566 26.13 -6.60 -12.33
N PRO A 567 25.61 -7.31 -11.30
CA PRO A 567 25.91 -7.03 -9.91
C PRO A 567 27.42 -6.88 -9.70
N THR A 568 27.83 -5.78 -9.10
CA THR A 568 29.22 -5.40 -8.91
C THR A 568 29.43 -4.90 -7.49
N ILE A 569 30.51 -5.35 -6.87
CA ILE A 569 30.98 -4.89 -5.56
C ILE A 569 32.35 -4.26 -5.79
N ARG A 570 32.52 -3.00 -5.39
CA ARG A 570 33.78 -2.28 -5.48
C ARG A 570 34.19 -1.80 -4.10
N LEU A 571 35.33 -2.26 -3.62
CA LEU A 571 35.98 -1.78 -2.40
C LEU A 571 37.19 -0.94 -2.80
N GLU A 572 37.24 0.30 -2.32
CA GLU A 572 38.36 1.22 -2.55
C GLU A 572 38.57 2.12 -1.34
N GLY A 573 39.76 2.07 -0.75
CA GLY A 573 40.06 2.83 0.47
C GLY A 573 39.08 2.48 1.58
N LYS A 574 38.43 3.48 2.18
CA LYS A 574 37.48 3.33 3.30
C LYS A 574 36.02 3.15 2.85
N HIS A 575 35.78 2.82 1.60
CA HIS A 575 34.41 2.77 1.07
C HIS A 575 34.19 1.50 0.25
N VAL A 576 32.98 0.95 0.37
CA VAL A 576 32.48 -0.13 -0.47
C VAL A 576 31.21 0.31 -1.16
N ALA A 577 31.09 -0.01 -2.45
CA ALA A 577 29.90 0.21 -3.25
C ALA A 577 29.38 -1.11 -3.81
N PHE A 578 28.09 -1.37 -3.61
CA PHE A 578 27.34 -2.48 -4.21
C PHE A 578 26.38 -1.89 -5.24
N SER A 579 26.40 -2.38 -6.48
CA SER A 579 25.48 -1.91 -7.51
C SER A 579 25.07 -3.02 -8.47
N THR A 580 23.98 -2.83 -9.19
CA THR A 580 23.58 -3.69 -10.32
C THR A 580 24.36 -3.42 -11.61
N SER A 581 25.25 -2.42 -11.63
CA SER A 581 26.15 -2.19 -12.78
C SER A 581 27.56 -1.78 -12.35
N PRO A 582 28.61 -2.20 -13.10
CA PRO A 582 29.99 -1.83 -12.80
C PRO A 582 30.24 -0.32 -12.85
N GLU A 583 29.59 0.35 -13.81
CA GLU A 583 29.75 1.78 -14.02
C GLU A 583 29.17 2.59 -12.86
N ALA A 584 27.98 2.22 -12.38
CA ALA A 584 27.40 2.88 -11.21
C ALA A 584 28.23 2.66 -9.95
N ALA A 585 28.79 1.47 -9.73
CA ALA A 585 29.71 1.21 -8.60
C ALA A 585 31.01 2.03 -8.70
N ARG A 586 31.54 2.24 -9.92
CA ARG A 586 32.71 3.10 -10.17
C ARG A 586 32.40 4.56 -9.83
N VAL A 587 31.35 5.12 -10.43
CA VAL A 587 30.95 6.52 -10.22
C VAL A 587 30.67 6.79 -8.73
N ALA A 588 30.08 5.81 -8.03
CA ALA A 588 29.82 5.87 -6.60
C ALA A 588 31.07 6.04 -5.74
N ILE A 589 32.17 5.36 -6.08
CA ILE A 589 33.42 5.46 -5.33
C ILE A 589 34.17 6.73 -5.73
N GLU A 590 34.15 7.08 -7.02
CA GLU A 590 34.78 8.31 -7.53
C GLU A 590 34.16 9.57 -6.92
N SER A 591 32.85 9.58 -6.67
CA SER A 591 32.18 10.72 -6.02
C SER A 591 32.67 10.95 -4.59
N LEU A 592 33.03 9.88 -3.86
CA LEU A 592 33.55 9.96 -2.49
C LEU A 592 34.97 10.55 -2.42
N HIS A 593 35.73 10.45 -3.51
CA HIS A 593 37.10 11.00 -3.60
C HIS A 593 37.15 12.46 -4.05
N ARG A 594 36.01 13.06 -4.42
CA ARG A 594 35.92 14.48 -4.74
C ARG A 594 36.13 15.31 -3.46
N LYS A 595 37.29 15.97 -3.35
CA LYS A 595 37.69 16.77 -2.17
C LYS A 595 36.73 17.92 -1.79
N SER A 596 35.85 18.33 -2.70
CA SER A 596 34.99 19.52 -2.55
C SER A 596 33.54 19.26 -2.95
N TRP A 597 32.97 18.11 -2.58
CA TRP A 597 31.55 17.87 -2.84
C TRP A 597 30.70 18.88 -2.06
N ALA A 598 29.95 19.70 -2.79
CA ALA A 598 28.91 20.56 -2.25
C ALA A 598 27.55 20.03 -2.73
N PRO A 599 26.56 19.90 -1.84
CA PRO A 599 25.22 19.54 -2.27
C PRO A 599 24.67 20.59 -3.24
N ALA A 600 23.80 20.17 -4.17
CA ALA A 600 23.07 21.12 -5.00
C ALA A 600 22.31 22.13 -4.12
N PRO A 601 22.11 23.39 -4.53
CA PRO A 601 21.49 24.42 -3.68
C PRO A 601 20.13 24.01 -3.08
N ASP A 602 19.31 23.27 -3.83
CA ASP A 602 18.02 22.75 -3.35
C ASP A 602 18.19 21.67 -2.27
N LEU A 603 19.16 20.78 -2.44
CA LEU A 603 19.52 19.79 -1.42
C LEU A 603 20.12 20.49 -0.19
N GLU A 604 20.99 21.47 -0.36
CA GLU A 604 21.56 22.26 0.74
C GLU A 604 20.46 22.95 1.56
N ARG A 605 19.52 23.63 0.89
CA ARG A 605 18.34 24.22 1.52
C ARG A 605 17.54 23.18 2.29
N SER A 606 17.34 21.99 1.71
CA SER A 606 16.62 20.90 2.37
C SER A 606 17.36 20.38 3.61
N LEU A 607 18.69 20.20 3.53
CA LEU A 607 19.54 19.76 4.63
C LEU A 607 19.59 20.79 5.77
N SER A 608 19.58 22.09 5.45
CA SER A 608 19.58 23.17 6.46
C SER A 608 18.37 23.16 7.39
N LYS A 609 17.30 22.50 6.96
CA LYS A 609 16.01 22.40 7.63
C LYS A 609 15.87 21.12 8.47
N ILE A 610 16.81 20.18 8.34
CA ILE A 610 16.79 18.87 9.01
C ILE A 610 17.52 18.96 10.35
N SER A 611 17.02 18.25 11.36
CA SER A 611 17.62 18.23 12.71
C SER A 611 18.94 17.46 12.73
N GLU A 612 19.87 17.87 13.60
CA GLU A 612 21.12 17.15 13.84
C GLU A 612 20.90 15.78 14.50
N ASN A 613 19.70 15.53 15.04
CA ASN A 613 19.29 14.25 15.62
C ASN A 613 18.72 13.24 14.59
N THR A 614 19.02 13.41 13.31
CA THR A 614 18.45 12.60 12.21
C THR A 614 19.15 11.24 12.11
N ILE A 615 18.41 10.15 12.13
CA ILE A 615 18.92 8.77 11.97
C ILE A 615 18.82 8.30 10.51
N LEU A 616 17.72 8.67 9.85
CA LEU A 616 17.43 8.34 8.47
C LEU A 616 16.99 9.60 7.74
N LEU A 617 17.59 9.85 6.58
CA LEU A 617 17.18 10.89 5.65
C LEU A 617 16.86 10.25 4.31
N LEU A 618 15.64 10.45 3.82
CA LEU A 618 15.26 10.19 2.44
C LEU A 618 15.12 11.53 1.72
N TYR A 619 15.68 11.60 0.53
CA TYR A 619 15.58 12.74 -0.38
C TYR A 619 15.09 12.24 -1.73
N GLY A 620 14.18 12.98 -2.34
CA GLY A 620 13.76 12.71 -3.70
C GLY A 620 13.42 13.97 -4.47
N ASP A 621 13.94 14.07 -5.67
CA ASP A 621 13.58 15.10 -6.63
C ASP A 621 12.55 14.55 -7.61
N SER A 622 11.27 14.80 -7.33
CA SER A 622 10.17 14.32 -8.17
C SER A 622 9.73 15.33 -9.23
N ARG A 623 10.55 16.36 -9.51
CA ARG A 623 10.29 17.39 -10.52
C ARG A 623 10.16 16.85 -11.94
N GLU A 624 10.79 15.71 -12.25
CA GLU A 624 10.64 15.05 -13.57
C GLU A 624 9.46 14.06 -13.61
N THR A 625 9.23 13.35 -12.51
CA THR A 625 8.30 12.22 -12.46
C THR A 625 6.87 12.65 -12.11
N THR A 626 6.69 13.48 -11.08
CA THR A 626 5.37 13.86 -10.58
C THR A 626 4.58 14.69 -11.58
N PRO A 627 5.13 15.71 -12.26
CA PRO A 627 4.39 16.47 -13.27
C PRO A 627 3.88 15.58 -14.41
N THR A 628 4.69 14.64 -14.86
CA THR A 628 4.32 13.67 -15.89
C THR A 628 3.17 12.78 -15.43
N ILE A 629 3.22 12.27 -14.18
CA ILE A 629 2.16 11.44 -13.59
C ILE A 629 0.87 12.23 -13.39
N LEU A 630 0.96 13.49 -12.93
CA LEU A 630 -0.21 14.35 -12.72
C LEU A 630 -0.86 14.71 -14.06
N ALA A 631 -0.06 15.01 -15.09
CA ALA A 631 -0.56 15.26 -16.44
C ALA A 631 -1.20 14.01 -17.07
N SER A 632 -0.75 12.81 -16.71
CA SER A 632 -1.31 11.54 -17.19
C SER A 632 -2.36 10.93 -16.25
N LEU A 633 -2.74 11.61 -15.17
CA LEU A 633 -3.55 11.08 -14.09
C LEU A 633 -4.87 10.44 -14.56
N PRO A 634 -5.64 11.03 -15.51
CA PRO A 634 -6.89 10.43 -15.97
C PRO A 634 -6.69 9.04 -16.57
N GLY A 635 -5.65 8.85 -17.39
CA GLY A 635 -5.31 7.55 -17.99
C GLY A 635 -4.81 6.54 -16.96
N THR A 636 -4.00 6.98 -16.00
CA THR A 636 -3.51 6.11 -14.91
C THR A 636 -4.66 5.63 -14.02
N LEU A 637 -5.54 6.53 -13.58
CA LEU A 637 -6.70 6.18 -12.76
C LEU A 637 -7.67 5.27 -13.50
N GLN A 638 -7.91 5.54 -14.78
CA GLN A 638 -8.75 4.69 -15.62
C GLN A 638 -8.20 3.26 -15.65
N THR A 639 -6.88 3.10 -15.82
CA THR A 639 -6.23 1.79 -15.81
C THR A 639 -6.40 1.09 -14.47
N ILE A 640 -6.22 1.79 -13.36
CA ILE A 640 -6.37 1.23 -12.00
C ILE A 640 -7.81 0.78 -11.75
N VAL A 641 -8.80 1.64 -12.03
CA VAL A 641 -10.21 1.34 -11.81
C VAL A 641 -10.67 0.15 -12.66
N ASN A 642 -10.31 0.12 -13.94
CA ASN A 642 -10.65 -1.00 -14.82
C ASN A 642 -9.99 -2.31 -14.38
N THR A 643 -8.74 -2.23 -13.89
CA THR A 643 -8.05 -3.40 -13.32
C THR A 643 -8.74 -3.92 -12.06
N ALA A 644 -9.16 -3.02 -11.16
CA ALA A 644 -9.87 -3.40 -9.93
C ALA A 644 -11.23 -4.03 -10.21
N ILE A 645 -11.99 -3.52 -11.18
CA ILE A 645 -13.28 -4.09 -11.60
C ILE A 645 -13.07 -5.46 -12.23
N ALA A 646 -12.08 -5.60 -13.11
CA ALA A 646 -11.75 -6.89 -13.71
C ALA A 646 -11.31 -7.92 -12.67
N ALA A 647 -10.59 -7.50 -11.63
CA ALA A 647 -10.20 -8.36 -10.51
C ALA A 647 -11.40 -8.74 -9.62
N GLY A 648 -12.28 -7.78 -9.30
CA GLY A 648 -13.50 -8.02 -8.51
C GLY A 648 -14.46 -8.99 -9.21
N ALA A 649 -14.70 -8.79 -10.52
CA ALA A 649 -15.54 -9.69 -11.31
C ALA A 649 -14.99 -11.13 -11.36
N LYS A 650 -13.65 -11.31 -11.37
CA LYS A 650 -13.04 -12.63 -11.27
C LYS A 650 -13.20 -13.26 -9.89
N ALA A 651 -13.16 -12.48 -8.81
CA ALA A 651 -13.36 -12.97 -7.45
C ALA A 651 -14.81 -13.45 -7.23
N ASP A 652 -15.80 -12.69 -7.74
CA ASP A 652 -17.21 -13.07 -7.64
C ASP A 652 -17.54 -14.32 -8.48
N ASN A 653 -17.00 -14.42 -9.70
CA ASN A 653 -17.18 -15.60 -10.55
C ASN A 653 -16.45 -16.84 -10.00
N GLY A 654 -15.32 -16.67 -9.31
CA GLY A 654 -14.59 -17.77 -8.67
C GLY A 654 -15.35 -18.43 -7.52
N MET A 655 -16.19 -17.67 -6.79
CA MET A 655 -17.02 -18.23 -5.71
C MET A 655 -18.25 -19.01 -6.21
N GLN A 656 -18.75 -18.73 -7.42
CA GLN A 656 -19.87 -19.49 -7.98
C GLN A 656 -19.46 -20.87 -8.54
N MET A 657 -18.22 -21.04 -9.01
CA MET A 657 -17.75 -22.31 -9.55
C MET A 657 -17.46 -23.40 -8.49
N GLN A 658 -17.33 -23.05 -7.20
CA GLN A 658 -16.99 -24.02 -6.15
C GLN A 658 -18.20 -24.51 -5.32
N THR A 659 -19.39 -23.91 -5.49
CA THR A 659 -20.63 -24.37 -4.84
C THR A 659 -21.42 -25.40 -5.66
N GLY A 660 -20.93 -25.76 -6.86
CA GLY A 660 -21.43 -26.88 -7.64
C GLY A 660 -20.85 -28.24 -7.23
N LEU A 661 -20.85 -28.57 -5.93
CA LEU A 661 -20.57 -29.94 -5.45
C LEU A 661 -21.90 -30.71 -5.39
N GLY A 662 -21.93 -31.82 -6.12
CA GLY A 662 -23.13 -32.56 -6.51
C GLY A 662 -24.09 -32.95 -5.39
N GLY A 663 -25.39 -32.80 -5.68
CA GLY A 663 -26.45 -33.41 -4.90
C GLY A 663 -26.40 -34.95 -5.00
N PRO A 664 -26.68 -35.68 -3.90
CA PRO A 664 -26.70 -37.14 -3.89
C PRO A 664 -27.86 -37.68 -4.76
N GLY A 665 -27.53 -38.65 -5.60
CA GLY A 665 -28.42 -39.25 -6.59
C GLY A 665 -29.65 -39.94 -6.02
N GLY A 666 -30.74 -39.88 -6.78
CA GLY A 666 -31.94 -40.69 -6.59
C GLY A 666 -31.74 -42.13 -7.09
N PRO A 667 -32.47 -43.12 -6.54
CA PRO A 667 -32.32 -44.52 -6.90
C PRO A 667 -33.28 -44.92 -8.03
N GLY A 668 -32.79 -45.74 -8.98
CA GLY A 668 -33.66 -46.64 -9.73
C GLY A 668 -33.40 -46.74 -11.23
N GLY A 669 -32.75 -47.83 -11.65
CA GLY A 669 -32.73 -48.28 -13.04
C GLY A 669 -31.81 -49.49 -13.22
N PRO A 670 -32.33 -50.73 -13.38
CA PRO A 670 -31.50 -51.91 -13.56
C PRO A 670 -31.28 -52.20 -15.06
N GLY A 671 -30.05 -52.58 -15.42
CA GLY A 671 -29.79 -53.38 -16.62
C GLY A 671 -28.68 -52.87 -17.52
N GLY A 672 -27.56 -53.60 -17.55
CA GLY A 672 -26.58 -53.52 -18.64
C GLY A 672 -25.14 -53.79 -18.18
N PRO A 673 -24.53 -54.94 -18.52
CA PRO A 673 -23.13 -55.18 -18.27
C PRO A 673 -22.31 -54.69 -19.47
N GLY A 674 -21.30 -53.84 -19.25
CA GLY A 674 -20.32 -53.60 -20.29
C GLY A 674 -19.44 -52.37 -20.16
N SER A 675 -18.14 -52.66 -20.17
CA SER A 675 -17.03 -51.83 -20.66
C SER A 675 -16.36 -50.83 -19.69
N GLN A 676 -15.07 -51.10 -19.53
CA GLN A 676 -14.00 -50.26 -19.01
C GLN A 676 -13.90 -48.93 -19.75
N GLY A 677 -13.46 -47.88 -19.03
CA GLY A 677 -13.04 -46.63 -19.66
C GLY A 677 -12.55 -45.61 -18.63
N SER A 678 -11.28 -45.73 -18.22
CA SER A 678 -10.55 -44.70 -17.49
C SER A 678 -10.32 -43.49 -18.40
N ASN A 679 -10.85 -42.32 -18.05
CA ASN A 679 -10.55 -41.07 -18.74
C ASN A 679 -9.77 -40.11 -17.85
N SER A 680 -8.46 -40.09 -18.09
CA SER A 680 -7.55 -38.99 -17.82
C SER A 680 -7.79 -37.84 -18.80
N GLN A 681 -8.23 -36.68 -18.30
CA GLN A 681 -8.19 -35.42 -19.05
C GLN A 681 -6.86 -34.71 -18.80
N ALA A 682 -5.94 -34.85 -19.74
CA ALA A 682 -4.82 -33.93 -19.91
C ALA A 682 -4.47 -33.86 -21.40
N ALA A 683 -4.15 -32.63 -21.85
CA ALA A 683 -3.57 -32.24 -23.14
C ALA A 683 -4.54 -31.96 -24.32
N MET A 684 -4.83 -30.68 -24.53
CA MET A 684 -4.85 -30.08 -25.86
C MET A 684 -4.32 -28.64 -25.79
N MET A 685 -3.06 -28.45 -26.16
CA MET A 685 -2.49 -27.24 -26.78
C MET A 685 -1.00 -27.51 -27.03
N SER A 686 -0.62 -27.88 -28.26
CA SER A 686 0.63 -27.47 -28.90
C SER A 686 0.76 -28.14 -30.26
N MET A 687 0.45 -27.42 -31.34
CA MET A 687 1.08 -27.63 -32.65
C MET A 687 1.14 -26.29 -33.38
N MET A 688 2.27 -25.60 -33.28
CA MET A 688 2.84 -24.83 -34.40
C MET A 688 4.32 -24.52 -34.14
N ARG A 689 5.16 -25.25 -34.88
CA ARG A 689 6.40 -24.86 -35.58
C ARG A 689 7.55 -25.84 -35.34
N GLY A 690 7.88 -26.56 -36.42
CA GLY A 690 9.22 -27.09 -36.67
C GLY A 690 9.76 -26.51 -38.00
N PRO A 691 11.09 -26.53 -38.22
CA PRO A 691 11.79 -25.51 -39.02
C PRO A 691 12.56 -26.03 -40.25
N GLY A 692 12.78 -25.14 -41.23
CA GLY A 692 14.06 -24.94 -41.93
C GLY A 692 14.43 -25.85 -43.12
N GLY A 693 14.88 -25.24 -44.23
CA GLY A 693 15.68 -25.92 -45.27
C GLY A 693 15.74 -25.18 -46.63
N PRO A 694 16.92 -24.91 -47.22
CA PRO A 694 17.09 -24.13 -48.44
C PRO A 694 17.33 -24.98 -49.71
N GLY A 695 16.95 -24.42 -50.87
CA GLY A 695 17.58 -24.69 -52.18
C GLY A 695 16.85 -25.66 -53.13
N GLY A 696 16.64 -25.21 -54.38
CA GLY A 696 16.44 -26.10 -55.54
C GLY A 696 15.25 -25.75 -56.45
N PRO A 697 15.46 -25.33 -57.70
CA PRO A 697 14.41 -24.89 -58.62
C PRO A 697 13.92 -26.05 -59.51
N GLY A 698 12.62 -26.08 -59.81
CA GLY A 698 12.05 -27.02 -60.78
C GLY A 698 10.55 -26.92 -60.82
N GLY A 699 10.01 -26.40 -61.92
CA GLY A 699 8.57 -26.28 -62.11
C GLY A 699 7.90 -27.64 -62.33
N ARG A 700 6.60 -27.70 -62.04
CA ARG A 700 5.58 -28.03 -63.04
C ARG A 700 4.16 -27.88 -62.47
N PRO A 701 3.16 -27.71 -63.35
CA PRO A 701 1.82 -27.22 -63.03
C PRO A 701 0.78 -28.34 -62.94
N GLY A 702 -0.35 -28.02 -62.31
CA GLY A 702 -1.66 -28.58 -62.63
C GLY A 702 -1.99 -29.96 -62.05
N GLY A 703 -3.07 -30.04 -61.28
CA GLY A 703 -3.68 -31.30 -60.90
C GLY A 703 -4.94 -31.11 -60.07
N PRO A 704 -6.11 -31.65 -60.48
CA PRO A 704 -7.43 -31.20 -60.07
C PRO A 704 -7.92 -31.84 -58.76
N GLY A 705 -8.96 -31.19 -58.20
CA GLY A 705 -9.43 -31.39 -56.84
C GLY A 705 -9.97 -32.76 -56.45
N PHE A 706 -10.21 -32.86 -55.14
CA PHE A 706 -11.09 -33.85 -54.54
C PHE A 706 -12.18 -33.16 -53.70
N PRO A 707 -13.42 -33.68 -53.72
CA PRO A 707 -14.59 -33.03 -53.17
C PRO A 707 -14.82 -33.39 -51.69
N GLY A 708 -15.29 -32.39 -50.94
CA GLY A 708 -16.25 -32.51 -49.85
C GLY A 708 -16.02 -33.56 -48.75
N SER A 709 -15.50 -33.10 -47.61
CA SER A 709 -15.86 -33.69 -46.30
C SER A 709 -16.86 -32.76 -45.59
N PRO A 710 -18.00 -33.27 -45.07
CA PRO A 710 -19.02 -32.46 -44.41
C PRO A 710 -18.47 -31.81 -43.14
N GLY A 711 -18.54 -30.48 -43.08
CA GLY A 711 -18.18 -29.72 -41.89
C GLY A 711 -19.11 -30.07 -40.73
N PHE A 712 -18.53 -30.54 -39.63
CA PHE A 712 -19.16 -30.55 -38.32
C PHE A 712 -19.37 -29.10 -37.88
N GLY A 713 -20.60 -28.61 -38.05
CA GLY A 713 -21.08 -27.36 -37.48
C GLY A 713 -21.18 -27.48 -35.96
N GLY A 714 -20.06 -27.21 -35.27
CA GLY A 714 -20.04 -26.97 -33.84
C GLY A 714 -20.62 -25.59 -33.56
N ASN A 715 -21.93 -25.56 -33.35
CA ASN A 715 -22.68 -24.37 -32.95
C ASN A 715 -22.33 -24.04 -31.49
N SER A 716 -21.20 -23.37 -31.24
CA SER A 716 -20.98 -22.70 -29.96
C SER A 716 -21.91 -21.50 -29.90
N GLN A 717 -23.14 -21.73 -29.43
CA GLN A 717 -24.05 -20.69 -28.98
C GLN A 717 -23.36 -19.92 -27.86
N GLN A 718 -22.65 -18.88 -28.25
CA GLN A 718 -22.16 -17.83 -27.39
C GLN A 718 -23.40 -17.14 -26.81
N ALA A 719 -23.66 -17.37 -25.52
CA ALA A 719 -24.84 -16.86 -24.84
C ALA A 719 -24.93 -15.33 -25.04
N PRO A 720 -25.99 -14.81 -25.67
CA PRO A 720 -26.19 -13.37 -25.83
C PRO A 720 -26.62 -12.83 -24.46
N GLY A 721 -25.68 -12.25 -23.71
CA GLY A 721 -25.99 -11.71 -22.38
C GLY A 721 -24.81 -11.44 -21.46
N ALA A 722 -23.57 -11.77 -21.84
CA ALA A 722 -22.41 -11.25 -21.13
C ALA A 722 -22.32 -9.75 -21.42
N THR A 723 -22.95 -8.94 -20.56
CA THR A 723 -22.81 -7.49 -20.54
C THR A 723 -21.33 -7.17 -20.62
N GLU A 724 -20.91 -6.58 -21.74
CA GLU A 724 -19.59 -5.97 -21.86
C GLU A 724 -19.45 -5.07 -20.64
N ALA A 725 -18.57 -5.46 -19.71
CA ALA A 725 -18.26 -4.65 -18.56
C ALA A 725 -17.67 -3.35 -19.11
N SER A 726 -18.53 -2.35 -19.24
CA SER A 726 -18.25 -1.10 -19.94
C SER A 726 -16.97 -0.53 -19.35
N MET A 727 -15.90 -0.57 -20.13
CA MET A 727 -14.62 -0.02 -19.74
C MET A 727 -14.84 1.43 -19.34
N ILE A 728 -14.56 1.76 -18.09
CA ILE A 728 -14.79 3.12 -17.60
C ILE A 728 -13.79 4.01 -18.31
N GLN A 729 -14.28 5.14 -18.82
CA GLN A 729 -13.46 6.19 -19.42
C GLN A 729 -13.59 7.44 -18.56
N ILE A 730 -12.49 7.85 -17.92
CA ILE A 730 -12.42 9.14 -17.23
C ILE A 730 -12.17 10.20 -18.29
N LYS A 731 -13.18 11.02 -18.57
CA LYS A 731 -13.12 12.06 -19.59
C LYS A 731 -12.71 13.37 -18.92
N VAL A 732 -11.51 13.84 -19.20
CA VAL A 732 -11.05 15.16 -18.78
C VAL A 732 -10.93 16.03 -20.01
N ASP A 733 -11.45 17.26 -19.93
CA ASP A 733 -11.27 18.26 -20.97
C ASP A 733 -9.76 18.47 -21.19
N PRO A 734 -9.23 18.25 -22.41
CA PRO A 734 -7.82 18.47 -22.70
C PRO A 734 -7.33 19.88 -22.33
N ALA A 735 -8.20 20.90 -22.37
CA ALA A 735 -7.86 22.27 -21.96
C ALA A 735 -7.61 22.41 -20.45
N LYS A 736 -8.09 21.46 -19.64
CA LYS A 736 -7.86 21.41 -18.20
C LYS A 736 -6.62 20.59 -17.83
N LEU A 737 -5.92 19.97 -18.78
CA LEU A 737 -4.70 19.24 -18.47
C LEU A 737 -3.55 20.21 -18.23
N PRO A 738 -2.91 20.20 -17.04
CA PRO A 738 -1.76 21.04 -16.78
C PRO A 738 -0.57 20.57 -17.62
N LYS A 739 0.25 21.51 -18.08
CA LYS A 739 1.53 21.17 -18.71
C LYS A 739 2.51 20.70 -17.65
N ALA A 740 3.29 19.67 -17.95
CA ALA A 740 4.28 19.13 -17.04
C ALA A 740 5.31 20.20 -16.63
N ASP A 741 5.77 21.04 -17.57
CA ASP A 741 6.76 22.09 -17.29
C ASP A 741 6.23 23.16 -16.33
N ASP A 742 4.95 23.53 -16.45
CA ASP A 742 4.31 24.52 -15.56
C ASP A 742 4.24 23.99 -14.11
N LEU A 743 3.95 22.69 -13.93
CA LEU A 743 3.97 22.05 -12.62
C LEU A 743 5.39 21.92 -12.09
N LYS A 744 6.33 21.48 -12.94
CA LYS A 744 7.75 21.31 -12.61
C LYS A 744 8.37 22.60 -12.07
N ALA A 745 8.06 23.74 -12.67
CA ALA A 745 8.56 25.05 -12.25
C ALA A 745 8.12 25.47 -10.84
N LEU A 746 7.03 24.88 -10.33
CA LEU A 746 6.50 25.13 -8.99
C LEU A 746 6.94 24.08 -7.98
N MET A 747 7.53 22.98 -8.42
CA MET A 747 7.96 21.88 -7.57
C MET A 747 9.39 22.10 -7.05
N PHE A 748 9.65 21.56 -5.88
CA PHE A 748 10.99 21.41 -5.30
C PHE A 748 11.12 20.02 -4.69
N PRO A 749 12.36 19.55 -4.43
CA PRO A 749 12.59 18.22 -3.89
C PRO A 749 11.89 17.96 -2.55
N TRP A 750 11.42 16.73 -2.34
CA TRP A 750 10.85 16.32 -1.07
C TRP A 750 11.90 15.71 -0.14
N THR A 751 11.65 15.80 1.16
CA THR A 751 12.46 15.12 2.18
C THR A 751 11.58 14.36 3.16
N PHE A 752 12.12 13.25 3.65
CA PHE A 752 11.63 12.58 4.84
C PHE A 752 12.79 12.30 5.79
N ALA A 753 12.67 12.76 7.02
CA ALA A 753 13.67 12.56 8.05
C ALA A 753 13.05 11.78 9.22
N VAL A 754 13.80 10.81 9.74
CA VAL A 754 13.52 10.19 11.04
C VAL A 754 14.49 10.78 12.05
N ILE A 755 13.95 11.44 13.05
CA ILE A 755 14.69 12.11 14.12
C ILE A 755 14.39 11.35 15.40
N ALA A 756 15.38 11.06 16.23
CA ALA A 756 15.12 10.48 17.55
C ALA A 756 15.94 11.16 18.63
N ASP A 757 15.29 11.46 19.75
CA ASP A 757 15.91 11.99 20.96
C ASP A 757 15.75 10.96 22.10
N ASP A 758 15.78 11.37 23.37
CA ASP A 758 15.60 10.46 24.50
C ASP A 758 14.14 10.14 24.82
N GLU A 759 13.20 10.97 24.36
CA GLU A 759 11.78 10.87 24.69
C GLU A 759 10.93 10.36 23.52
N SER A 760 11.37 10.61 22.29
CA SER A 760 10.52 10.48 21.11
C SER A 760 11.25 10.12 19.83
N VAL A 761 10.49 9.55 18.90
CA VAL A 761 10.88 9.35 17.50
C VAL A 761 9.94 10.16 16.63
N GLN A 762 10.49 11.05 15.81
CA GLN A 762 9.75 11.92 14.92
C GLN A 762 10.01 11.54 13.47
N PHE A 763 8.94 11.57 12.67
CA PHE A 763 8.95 11.38 11.23
C PHE A 763 8.52 12.70 10.62
N VAL A 764 9.45 13.38 9.95
CA VAL A 764 9.24 14.71 9.38
C VAL A 764 9.22 14.58 7.87
N THR A 765 8.16 15.05 7.23
CA THR A 765 8.01 15.13 5.77
C THR A 765 7.95 16.59 5.34
N ARG A 766 8.61 16.92 4.23
CA ARG A 766 8.49 18.23 3.57
C ARG A 766 8.42 18.04 2.06
N GLY A 767 7.52 18.74 1.38
CA GLY A 767 7.42 18.68 -0.08
C GLY A 767 6.55 19.79 -0.65
N ALA A 768 6.68 20.00 -1.97
CA ALA A 768 5.91 21.02 -2.69
C ALA A 768 4.43 20.65 -2.84
N PHE A 769 4.16 19.35 -2.96
CA PHE A 769 2.86 18.75 -3.16
C PHE A 769 2.84 17.40 -2.44
N PRO A 770 1.67 16.84 -2.07
CA PRO A 770 1.61 15.48 -1.54
C PRO A 770 2.16 14.52 -2.60
N ASP A 771 3.36 13.99 -2.36
CA ASP A 771 4.02 13.15 -3.34
C ASP A 771 3.36 11.76 -3.35
N LEU A 772 2.52 11.51 -4.35
CA LEU A 772 1.91 10.20 -4.60
C LEU A 772 2.98 9.15 -4.95
N ALA A 773 4.11 9.60 -5.50
CA ALA A 773 5.30 8.78 -5.66
C ALA A 773 5.94 8.49 -4.31
N VAL A 774 5.73 9.21 -3.22
CA VAL A 774 6.13 8.69 -1.90
C VAL A 774 5.24 7.53 -1.51
N GLY A 775 3.93 7.57 -1.70
CA GLY A 775 3.07 6.39 -1.45
C GLY A 775 3.41 5.16 -2.31
N THR A 776 3.94 5.37 -3.52
CA THR A 776 4.30 4.29 -4.47
C THR A 776 5.80 4.00 -4.59
N ALA A 777 6.70 4.91 -4.23
CA ALA A 777 8.18 4.77 -4.24
C ALA A 777 8.75 4.67 -2.81
N SER A 778 7.96 4.96 -1.78
CA SER A 778 8.08 4.26 -0.49
C SER A 778 7.82 2.76 -0.64
N THR A 779 7.45 2.26 -1.83
CA THR A 779 7.52 0.82 -2.16
C THR A 779 8.86 0.38 -2.77
N GLY A 780 9.78 1.31 -3.08
CA GLY A 780 11.16 1.01 -3.45
C GLY A 780 12.16 1.11 -2.29
N VAL A 781 12.44 2.33 -1.80
CA VAL A 781 13.55 2.56 -0.84
C VAL A 781 13.09 2.59 0.61
N ALA A 782 12.01 3.33 0.92
CA ALA A 782 11.48 3.36 2.30
C ALA A 782 10.85 2.03 2.69
N SER A 783 10.25 1.28 1.77
CA SER A 783 9.85 -0.11 1.95
C SER A 783 11.06 -1.02 2.07
N ALA A 784 12.13 -0.89 1.29
CA ALA A 784 13.31 -1.74 1.50
C ALA A 784 13.85 -1.61 2.94
N ILE A 785 13.73 -0.42 3.54
CA ILE A 785 14.18 -0.13 4.91
C ILE A 785 13.11 -0.46 5.97
N LEU A 786 11.82 -0.20 5.72
CA LEU A 786 10.71 -0.37 6.69
C LEU A 786 9.91 -1.66 6.50
N MET A 787 9.98 -2.31 5.34
CA MET A 787 9.34 -3.60 5.08
C MET A 787 9.79 -4.68 6.04
N PRO A 788 11.04 -4.79 6.51
CA PRO A 788 11.39 -5.79 7.50
C PRO A 788 10.48 -5.73 8.73
N ALA A 789 10.22 -4.53 9.27
CA ALA A 789 9.30 -4.34 10.39
C ALA A 789 7.83 -4.57 10.02
N VAL A 790 7.40 -4.11 8.84
CA VAL A 790 6.02 -4.31 8.34
C VAL A 790 5.72 -5.78 8.00
N VAL A 791 6.69 -6.48 7.43
CA VAL A 791 6.66 -7.92 7.10
C VAL A 791 6.74 -8.74 8.38
N ALA A 792 7.59 -8.37 9.35
CA ALA A 792 7.61 -8.97 10.68
C ALA A 792 6.25 -8.83 11.38
N ALA A 793 5.63 -7.65 11.33
CA ALA A 793 4.29 -7.43 11.87
C ALA A 793 3.21 -8.26 11.13
N ARG A 794 3.29 -8.36 9.80
CA ARG A 794 2.40 -9.21 8.98
C ARG A 794 2.59 -10.69 9.28
N ASN A 795 3.83 -11.14 9.45
CA ASN A 795 4.16 -12.53 9.79
C ASN A 795 3.67 -12.86 11.21
N ALA A 796 3.85 -11.97 12.18
CA ALA A 796 3.31 -12.13 13.52
C ALA A 796 1.77 -12.20 13.52
N ALA A 797 1.10 -11.38 12.70
CA ALA A 797 -0.34 -11.43 12.53
C ALA A 797 -0.81 -12.74 11.87
N ARG A 798 -0.10 -13.24 10.85
CA ARG A 798 -0.38 -14.53 10.21
C ARG A 798 -0.19 -15.71 11.17
N LEU A 799 0.89 -15.70 11.96
CA LEU A 799 1.13 -16.71 13.00
C LEU A 799 0.03 -16.69 14.07
N ALA A 800 -0.41 -15.51 14.50
CA ALA A 800 -1.52 -15.37 15.43
C ALA A 800 -2.86 -15.85 14.83
N GLN A 801 -3.07 -15.68 13.53
CA GLN A 801 -4.25 -16.19 12.84
C GLN A 801 -4.21 -17.71 12.68
N ALA A 802 -3.07 -18.28 12.26
CA ALA A 802 -2.87 -19.73 12.16
C ALA A 802 -3.08 -20.41 13.52
N ALA A 803 -2.61 -19.80 14.62
CA ALA A 803 -2.86 -20.30 15.97
C ALA A 803 -4.34 -20.26 16.38
N LYS A 804 -5.13 -19.31 15.86
CA LYS A 804 -6.59 -19.27 16.09
C LYS A 804 -7.31 -20.33 15.27
N GLU A 805 -6.92 -20.51 14.02
CA GLU A 805 -7.50 -21.53 13.13
C GLU A 805 -7.22 -22.95 13.65
N ALA A 806 -6.01 -23.21 14.16
CA ALA A 806 -5.68 -24.48 14.81
C ALA A 806 -6.57 -24.75 16.04
N LYS A 807 -6.78 -23.73 16.89
CA LYS A 807 -7.70 -23.85 18.05
C LYS A 807 -9.15 -24.06 17.64
N ALA A 808 -9.59 -23.44 16.54
CA ALA A 808 -10.94 -23.63 16.01
C ALA A 808 -11.12 -25.04 15.43
N ALA A 809 -10.12 -25.57 14.75
CA ALA A 809 -10.11 -26.95 14.24
C ALA A 809 -10.10 -27.98 15.38
N GLU A 810 -9.32 -27.75 16.44
CA GLU A 810 -9.30 -28.59 17.64
C GLU A 810 -10.65 -28.56 18.38
N ALA A 811 -11.29 -27.39 18.48
CA ALA A 811 -12.63 -27.26 19.05
C ALA A 811 -13.71 -27.95 18.19
N ALA A 812 -13.56 -27.97 16.87
CA ALA A 812 -14.45 -28.69 15.96
C ALA A 812 -14.25 -30.22 16.01
N GLY A 813 -13.02 -30.68 16.23
CA GLY A 813 -12.68 -32.11 16.35
C GLY A 813 -13.15 -32.77 17.66
N ASN A 814 -13.50 -31.98 18.68
CA ASN A 814 -13.90 -32.48 20.00
C ASN A 814 -15.42 -32.50 20.25
N GLN A 815 -16.26 -32.44 19.20
CA GLN A 815 -17.70 -32.70 19.37
C GLN A 815 -17.94 -34.22 19.52
N PRO A 816 -18.43 -34.69 20.68
CA PRO A 816 -18.71 -36.11 20.89
C PRO A 816 -19.85 -36.55 19.96
N GLY A 817 -19.61 -37.61 19.20
CA GLY A 817 -20.54 -38.17 18.22
C GLY A 817 -21.93 -38.44 18.80
N ALA A 818 -22.95 -37.95 18.11
CA ALA A 818 -24.34 -38.25 18.42
C ALA A 818 -24.61 -39.76 18.21
N PRO A 819 -25.38 -40.42 19.10
CA PRO A 819 -25.67 -41.84 18.97
C PRO A 819 -26.61 -42.11 17.79
N PRO A 820 -26.49 -43.28 17.13
CA PRO A 820 -27.29 -43.62 15.95
C PRO A 820 -28.75 -43.89 16.35
N GLY A 821 -29.66 -43.03 15.91
CA GLY A 821 -31.09 -43.14 16.14
C GLY A 821 -31.78 -44.06 15.12
N GLY A 822 -32.49 -45.05 15.63
CA GLY A 822 -33.27 -46.03 14.86
C GLY A 822 -34.51 -45.44 14.18
N GLN A 823 -34.86 -46.08 13.06
CA GLN A 823 -35.97 -45.80 12.17
C GLN A 823 -37.31 -46.27 12.76
N PRO A 824 -38.38 -45.44 12.82
CA PRO A 824 -39.71 -45.92 13.19
C PRO A 824 -40.58 -46.21 11.96
N GLY A 825 -41.22 -47.38 12.00
CA GLY A 825 -42.17 -47.86 11.00
C GLY A 825 -43.57 -47.25 11.11
N PHE A 826 -44.28 -47.34 9.97
CA PHE A 826 -45.67 -46.96 9.74
C PHE A 826 -46.67 -47.79 10.57
N GLY A 827 -47.78 -47.16 11.00
CA GLY A 827 -49.01 -47.89 11.34
C GLY A 827 -50.07 -47.15 12.16
N GLY A 828 -51.00 -46.47 11.48
CA GLY A 828 -52.45 -46.52 11.74
C GLY A 828 -53.08 -45.86 12.99
N PRO A 829 -54.39 -45.52 12.96
CA PRO A 829 -54.97 -44.46 13.77
C PRO A 829 -55.89 -44.93 14.90
N GLY A 830 -55.99 -44.14 15.98
CA GLY A 830 -56.99 -44.34 17.03
C GLY A 830 -57.03 -43.19 18.05
N ARG A 831 -58.07 -42.36 17.98
CA ARG A 831 -58.62 -41.57 19.11
C ARG A 831 -59.30 -42.53 20.13
N PRO A 832 -59.77 -42.14 21.34
CA PRO A 832 -59.66 -40.86 22.07
C PRO A 832 -59.39 -40.98 23.62
N GLN A 833 -59.36 -39.80 24.27
CA GLN A 833 -60.01 -39.48 25.56
C GLN A 833 -59.27 -39.70 26.92
N PRO A 834 -59.73 -39.00 28.01
CA PRO A 834 -58.88 -38.27 28.93
C PRO A 834 -59.10 -38.70 30.40
N GLY A 835 -58.39 -38.08 31.34
CA GLY A 835 -58.70 -38.17 32.76
C GLY A 835 -57.42 -38.24 33.60
N GLN A 836 -57.10 -37.18 34.33
CA GLN A 836 -57.54 -36.90 35.71
C GLN A 836 -56.46 -37.35 36.72
N PRO A 837 -56.50 -36.88 37.98
CA PRO A 837 -55.41 -36.07 38.51
C PRO A 837 -54.81 -36.65 39.79
N GLY A 838 -53.83 -35.95 40.35
CA GLY A 838 -53.75 -35.83 41.80
C GLY A 838 -52.43 -36.22 42.44
N GLY A 839 -52.10 -35.44 43.47
CA GLY A 839 -51.64 -36.00 44.72
C GLY A 839 -50.20 -35.69 45.12
N GLY A 840 -50.07 -34.80 46.10
CA GLY A 840 -49.32 -35.14 47.31
C GLY A 840 -47.86 -34.68 47.42
N SER A 841 -47.69 -33.50 48.02
CA SER A 841 -46.72 -33.13 49.08
C SER A 841 -46.16 -34.28 49.98
N PRO A 842 -45.26 -34.02 50.96
CA PRO A 842 -44.13 -33.07 51.07
C PRO A 842 -42.85 -33.63 51.76
N GLY A 843 -41.76 -32.84 51.73
CA GLY A 843 -40.80 -32.68 52.85
C GLY A 843 -39.44 -33.39 52.74
N PRO A 844 -38.51 -33.15 53.68
CA PRO A 844 -38.10 -31.86 54.26
C PRO A 844 -36.57 -31.64 54.16
N GLY A 845 -36.14 -30.40 54.44
CA GLY A 845 -34.79 -29.92 54.18
C GLY A 845 -33.69 -30.37 55.15
N ARG A 846 -32.47 -29.88 54.89
CA ARG A 846 -31.45 -29.71 55.92
C ARG A 846 -30.47 -28.59 55.56
N ARG A 847 -30.26 -27.73 56.54
CA ARG A 847 -29.22 -26.68 56.60
C ARG A 847 -27.83 -27.30 56.63
N GLY A 848 -26.86 -26.59 56.07
CA GLY A 848 -25.44 -26.75 56.38
C GLY A 848 -24.69 -25.44 56.10
N ARG A 849 -24.27 -24.75 57.16
CA ARG A 849 -23.46 -23.53 57.17
C ARG A 849 -22.19 -23.82 57.96
N SER A 850 -21.02 -23.64 57.34
CA SER A 850 -19.69 -23.32 57.92
C SER A 850 -18.70 -23.45 56.75
N GLY A 851 -17.94 -22.44 56.33
CA GLY A 851 -16.98 -21.69 57.14
C GLY A 851 -15.58 -22.13 56.67
N GLY A 852 -14.91 -21.29 55.88
CA GLY A 852 -13.64 -21.52 55.21
C GLY A 852 -13.50 -20.60 54.01
#